data_AF-A0A9W8IAQ9-F1
#
_entry.id   AF-A0A9W8IAQ9-F1
#
_cell.length_a   1.000
_cell.length_b   1.000
_cell.length_c   1.000
_cell.angle_alpha   90.00
_cell.angle_beta   90.00
_cell.angle_gamma   90.00
#
_symmetry.space_group_name_H-M   'P 1'
#
loop_
_entity.id
_entity.type
_entity.pdbx_description
1 polymer ?
#
loop_
_entity_poly.entity_id
_entity_poly.type
_entity_poly.pdbx_seq_one_letter_code
_entity_poly.pdbx_strand_id
1 'polypeptide(L)'
;QEALDFVISSIRHQGKGLLEIVNHNVENWQYVVAGELRLLDTLTNVLNFIFSQKIDVSKLIQEMPLEAVQEQLGKIIDGALAKAEAKQKRDGFIHLERGQSTIPLLGIDVPFHSSFLLSGVGPFRNFLIKKLRVNDINYSLLKHLYIPNLTSRPFEVTRSYFEEVHELTGSARVGKALKSWDDSKLNDPAEVQRLSHVLLIELLAYQFASPVRWIETQDQLFKVYGIERFIEFGPSPTLCGMAQRTLKFKYEAYDDAIAHRRSTLCYSKHEKELYYAYDPEPEAEAEAPASETSASAAPAAAAPAPAPAVAAAAAPAAPAAGGSGAPIDDVPVKALDIIHTIVCQKLKKSLDEVPMSKSIKELVGGKSTLQNEILGDLQKEFGNDVPEKSEETPLSELAELMTSFSGALGKHSSGQVARLISSKMPGGFSQSAARGYLQSKYGLGPQRQDGLLLLGLTSEPASRLGSEADAKAWLDTLAEAYAKKAGISYSTAGAGSSGAAAGAAVAVVNSEAFDKAQREQHRMVTQQLEVLARYLGLDLRKGDREFEAARVENGLLQAEVDLWMEEHGEFYANGIRPSFDARKARTFDSYWNWARQDALILYYEILFGRLTEVDREITSQCIRLMNRANPALMRYMAYNIANTDESRGETYKLAREYAKMLYENCELALSHSPVYKDVDFPTGPHTEVTATGDIKYSEVHRPDERKLLDYVRKMQAGGELTRFSGRQRVEQNLAKIYRIIKQQNSLKKDSKQAIQGLYTDVLRALRMSPRIMEESGVRRVFSRSRLSGSSESAEVAKETIPFLHLKRKLPTGEWEFNSRLTAMYLEVLTEMCTNGQTFENKNVLMTGCGKDSIGAEVLKGLLSGGARVVVTTSRYNREAMLYYQGIYQQYGARGSTLIVVPFNQASLQDVKKLVEFIYDDSPRSENLGWDLDYVIPFAAIPEQGREITDIDSRSELAHRIMLTNLLRLLGEIKTKKAERGYETRPAQVILPLSPNHGLFGSDGLYSESKIALETLFNRWYSESWSAYLTITGTVIGWTRGTGLMNANNIVAEGIEKLGVRTFSTQEMAFNILGLMHPTINALTQAEPVWADLNGGFQFIPDLKDATARLRASIRESSEVKKAVAADSAMDFKAVAGPTGERMHRSR
;
A
#
# COMPACT_ATOMS: atom_id res chain seq x y z
N GLN A 1 45.78 11.00 40.55
CA GLN A 1 44.58 11.80 40.25
C GLN A 1 44.77 13.29 40.59
N GLU A 2 45.06 13.62 41.86
CA GLU A 2 45.16 15.01 42.35
C GLU A 2 46.11 15.91 41.52
N ALA A 3 47.25 15.38 41.09
CA ALA A 3 48.17 16.11 40.23
C ALA A 3 47.56 16.48 38.85
N LEU A 4 46.72 15.60 38.27
CA LEU A 4 46.03 15.88 37.02
C LEU A 4 44.93 16.93 37.22
N ASP A 5 44.17 16.83 38.31
CA ASP A 5 43.15 17.82 38.68
C ASP A 5 43.78 19.20 38.89
N PHE A 6 44.96 19.26 39.52
CA PHE A 6 45.71 20.51 39.70
C PHE A 6 46.15 21.11 38.36
N VAL A 7 46.66 20.30 37.43
CA VAL A 7 47.06 20.74 36.09
C VAL A 7 45.86 21.26 35.29
N ILE A 8 44.76 20.51 35.27
CA ILE A 8 43.53 20.90 34.57
C ILE A 8 42.95 22.19 35.15
N SER A 9 42.89 22.31 36.47
CA SER A 9 42.40 23.51 37.16
C SER A 9 43.29 24.73 36.88
N SER A 10 44.61 24.53 36.84
CA SER A 10 45.56 25.59 36.50
C SER A 10 45.40 26.08 35.06
N ILE A 11 45.22 25.16 34.10
CA ILE A 11 44.94 25.50 32.69
C ILE A 11 43.59 26.20 32.55
N ARG A 12 42.55 25.71 33.22
CA ARG A 12 41.21 26.34 33.23
C ARG A 12 41.27 27.77 33.74
N HIS A 13 41.97 28.01 34.84
CA HIS A 13 42.08 29.33 35.46
C HIS A 13 42.86 30.32 34.59
N GLN A 14 44.00 29.91 34.02
CA GLN A 14 44.82 30.76 33.16
C GLN A 14 44.20 30.96 31.76
N GLY A 15 43.66 29.90 31.17
CA GLY A 15 43.05 29.91 29.84
C GLY A 15 41.66 30.53 29.77
N LYS A 16 40.97 30.72 30.91
CA LYS A 16 39.62 31.33 31.01
C LYS A 16 38.58 30.71 30.07
N GLY A 17 38.46 29.39 30.08
CA GLY A 17 37.47 28.66 29.28
C GLY A 17 37.08 27.33 29.93
N LEU A 18 36.26 26.53 29.26
CA LEU A 18 35.84 25.22 29.78
C LEU A 18 36.98 24.20 29.65
N LEU A 19 37.40 23.61 30.77
CA LEU A 19 38.25 22.42 30.83
C LEU A 19 38.04 21.71 32.17
N GLU A 20 37.51 20.49 32.15
CA GLU A 20 37.24 19.71 33.36
C GLU A 20 37.15 18.21 33.08
N ILE A 21 37.43 17.41 34.11
CA ILE A 21 37.22 15.96 34.04
C ILE A 21 35.71 15.71 34.12
N VAL A 22 35.18 15.00 33.12
CA VAL A 22 33.76 14.67 33.02
C VAL A 22 33.48 13.19 33.30
N ASN A 23 34.50 12.33 33.25
CA ASN A 23 34.37 10.91 33.49
C ASN A 23 35.62 10.36 34.20
N HIS A 24 35.41 9.82 35.40
CA HIS A 24 36.42 9.12 36.19
C HIS A 24 36.27 7.62 35.96
N ASN A 25 36.97 7.05 34.96
CA ASN A 25 36.71 5.69 34.48
C ASN A 25 37.52 4.61 35.22
N VAL A 26 38.85 4.79 35.34
CA VAL A 26 39.76 3.87 36.03
C VAL A 26 40.80 4.68 36.79
N GLU A 27 40.92 4.42 38.09
CA GLU A 27 41.80 5.17 39.00
C GLU A 27 43.25 5.17 38.53
N ASN A 28 43.85 6.37 38.47
CA ASN A 28 45.23 6.62 38.01
C ASN A 28 45.57 6.10 36.60
N TRP A 29 44.57 5.72 35.80
CA TRP A 29 44.79 5.12 34.49
C TRP A 29 43.99 5.78 33.36
N GLN A 30 42.68 5.99 33.55
CA GLN A 30 41.80 6.48 32.50
C GLN A 30 40.80 7.53 33.02
N TYR A 31 40.94 8.74 32.49
CA TYR A 31 40.05 9.88 32.74
C TYR A 31 39.63 10.49 31.41
N VAL A 32 38.42 11.05 31.35
CA VAL A 32 37.93 11.79 30.17
C VAL A 32 37.78 13.25 30.54
N VAL A 33 38.42 14.11 29.76
CA VAL A 33 38.40 15.57 29.94
C VAL A 33 37.61 16.20 28.82
N ALA A 34 36.64 17.04 29.15
CA ALA A 34 35.91 17.85 28.19
C ALA A 34 36.33 19.31 28.29
N GLY A 35 36.36 20.01 27.17
CA GLY A 35 36.74 21.42 27.14
C GLY A 35 36.75 22.01 25.74
N GLU A 36 37.08 23.29 25.67
CA GLU A 36 37.29 23.98 24.39
C GLU A 36 38.52 23.43 23.66
N LEU A 37 38.48 23.36 22.33
CA LEU A 37 39.57 22.82 21.52
C LEU A 37 40.93 23.47 21.81
N ARG A 38 40.94 24.78 22.08
CA ARG A 38 42.14 25.53 22.47
C ARG A 38 42.73 25.00 23.78
N LEU A 39 41.89 24.74 24.79
CA LEU A 39 42.33 24.26 26.10
C LEU A 39 42.66 22.77 26.08
N LEU A 40 41.99 21.97 25.27
CA LEU A 40 42.31 20.55 25.06
C LEU A 40 43.65 20.35 24.34
N ASP A 41 43.95 21.18 23.34
CA ASP A 41 45.26 21.19 22.67
C ASP A 41 46.35 21.67 23.63
N THR A 42 46.05 22.69 24.44
CA THR A 42 46.95 23.16 25.51
C THR A 42 47.23 22.05 26.52
N LEU A 43 46.21 21.33 26.99
CA LEU A 43 46.38 20.19 27.90
C LEU A 43 47.27 19.10 27.28
N THR A 44 47.07 18.77 26.01
CA THR A 44 47.91 17.80 25.29
C THR A 44 49.37 18.26 25.24
N ASN A 45 49.61 19.53 24.93
CA ASN A 45 50.97 20.09 24.86
C ASN A 45 51.66 20.17 26.23
N VAL A 46 50.92 20.54 27.29
CA VAL A 46 51.42 20.57 28.67
C VAL A 46 51.77 19.14 29.15
N LEU A 47 50.89 18.17 28.93
CA LEU A 47 51.15 16.77 29.32
C LEU A 47 52.30 16.15 28.52
N ASN A 48 52.42 16.46 27.21
CA ASN A 48 53.56 16.05 26.41
C ASN A 48 54.88 16.64 26.93
N PHE A 49 54.85 17.92 27.35
CA PHE A 49 56.02 18.57 27.94
C PHE A 49 56.42 17.91 29.26
N ILE A 50 55.47 17.70 30.19
CA ILE A 50 55.67 17.00 31.46
C ILE A 50 56.26 15.61 31.23
N PHE A 51 55.74 14.86 30.26
CA PHE A 51 56.25 13.53 29.90
C PHE A 51 57.67 13.59 29.35
N SER A 52 57.94 14.50 28.40
CA SER A 52 59.26 14.63 27.75
C SER A 52 60.38 15.02 28.74
N GLN A 53 60.05 15.84 29.74
CA GLN A 53 60.97 16.29 30.77
C GLN A 53 61.01 15.37 32.01
N LYS A 54 60.22 14.27 32.00
CA LYS A 54 60.07 13.33 33.13
C LYS A 54 59.76 14.04 34.46
N ILE A 55 58.89 15.06 34.40
CA ILE A 55 58.51 15.87 35.55
C ILE A 55 57.49 15.10 36.39
N ASP A 56 57.82 14.83 37.66
CA ASP A 56 56.91 14.23 38.63
C ASP A 56 56.22 15.35 39.44
N VAL A 57 55.03 15.73 38.98
CA VAL A 57 54.23 16.82 39.59
C VAL A 57 53.84 16.48 41.03
N SER A 58 53.63 15.19 41.36
CA SER A 58 53.28 14.76 42.71
C SER A 58 54.43 14.93 43.69
N LYS A 59 55.68 14.66 43.28
CA LYS A 59 56.86 14.92 44.10
C LYS A 59 57.16 16.42 44.23
N LEU A 60 56.99 17.17 43.14
CA LEU A 60 57.18 18.64 43.16
C LEU A 60 56.23 19.36 44.12
N ILE A 61 54.97 18.92 44.20
CA ILE A 61 53.99 19.45 45.17
C ILE A 61 54.38 19.13 46.62
N GLN A 62 55.13 18.05 46.86
CA GLN A 62 55.61 17.66 48.20
C GLN A 62 56.93 18.33 48.60
N GLU A 63 57.79 18.65 47.62
CA GLU A 63 59.15 19.18 47.85
C GLU A 63 59.24 20.72 47.81
N MET A 64 58.24 21.42 47.27
CA MET A 64 58.21 22.89 47.11
C MET A 64 56.89 23.52 47.56
N PRO A 65 56.87 24.83 47.93
CA PRO A 65 55.62 25.55 48.20
C PRO A 65 54.70 25.58 46.96
N LEU A 66 53.39 25.47 47.18
CA LEU A 66 52.39 25.33 46.13
C LEU A 66 52.43 26.49 45.12
N GLU A 67 52.75 27.71 45.60
CA GLU A 67 52.85 28.91 44.79
C GLU A 67 54.03 28.84 43.79
N ALA A 68 55.15 28.24 44.19
CA ALA A 68 56.33 28.11 43.33
C ALA A 68 56.11 27.06 42.22
N VAL A 69 55.41 25.96 42.55
CA VAL A 69 54.99 24.95 41.56
C VAL A 69 53.99 25.55 40.58
N GLN A 70 53.06 26.37 41.06
CA GLN A 70 52.08 27.06 40.23
C GLN A 70 52.73 28.07 39.27
N GLU A 71 53.78 28.79 39.68
CA GLU A 71 54.51 29.72 38.82
C GLU A 71 55.27 28.99 37.69
N GLN A 72 55.95 27.88 38.00
CA GLN A 72 56.66 27.08 37.00
C GLN A 72 55.69 26.42 36.02
N LEU A 73 54.60 25.84 36.53
CA LEU A 73 53.55 25.26 35.69
C LEU A 73 52.87 26.33 34.84
N GLY A 74 52.66 27.54 35.39
CA GLY A 74 52.10 28.68 34.66
C GLY A 74 52.93 29.07 33.44
N LYS A 75 54.26 29.13 33.56
CA LYS A 75 55.16 29.41 32.41
C LYS A 75 55.03 28.37 31.30
N ILE A 76 54.84 27.10 31.66
CA ILE A 76 54.65 25.99 30.70
C ILE A 76 53.27 26.12 30.03
N ILE A 77 52.23 26.43 30.81
CA ILE A 77 50.87 26.61 30.31
C ILE A 77 50.80 27.82 29.37
N ASP A 78 51.38 28.97 29.71
CA ASP A 78 51.41 30.16 28.86
C ASP A 78 52.09 29.88 27.50
N GLY A 79 53.22 29.15 27.52
CA GLY A 79 53.90 28.72 26.31
C GLY A 79 53.08 27.76 25.45
N ALA A 80 52.32 26.86 26.07
CA ALA A 80 51.42 25.94 25.39
C ALA A 80 50.16 26.65 24.83
N LEU A 81 49.58 27.59 25.59
CA LEU A 81 48.45 28.43 25.18
C LEU A 81 48.81 29.27 23.97
N ALA A 82 49.98 29.93 23.97
CA ALA A 82 50.43 30.74 22.85
C ALA A 82 50.58 29.91 21.56
N LYS A 83 51.05 28.66 21.66
CA LYS A 83 51.12 27.73 20.53
C LYS A 83 49.73 27.33 20.02
N ALA A 84 48.81 27.00 20.93
CA ALA A 84 47.43 26.65 20.58
C ALA A 84 46.71 27.83 19.91
N GLU A 85 46.90 29.06 20.40
CA GLU A 85 46.33 30.29 19.81
C GLU A 85 46.92 30.61 18.43
N ALA A 86 48.22 30.41 18.24
CA ALA A 86 48.85 30.57 16.94
C ALA A 86 48.32 29.53 15.93
N LYS A 87 48.15 28.26 16.34
CA LYS A 87 47.55 27.19 15.53
C LYS A 87 46.12 27.55 15.13
N GLN A 88 45.32 28.03 16.08
CA GLN A 88 43.94 28.46 15.83
C GLN A 88 43.86 29.66 14.86
N LYS A 89 44.74 30.66 15.01
CA LYS A 89 44.76 31.83 14.10
C LYS A 89 45.19 31.47 12.68
N ARG A 90 46.09 30.51 12.52
CA ARG A 90 46.59 30.06 11.21
C ARG A 90 45.57 29.22 10.46
N ASP A 91 44.97 28.23 11.14
CA ASP A 91 44.18 27.18 10.50
C ASP A 91 42.66 27.41 10.66
N GLY A 92 42.24 28.43 11.43
CA GLY A 92 40.84 28.76 11.72
C GLY A 92 40.16 27.81 12.72
N PHE A 93 40.50 26.52 12.66
CA PHE A 93 39.99 25.46 13.53
C PHE A 93 41.14 24.57 14.04
N ILE A 94 41.08 24.10 15.29
CA ILE A 94 42.12 23.24 15.87
C ILE A 94 41.72 21.77 15.67
N HIS A 95 42.52 21.04 14.89
CA HIS A 95 42.46 19.58 14.86
C HIS A 95 43.30 18.99 16.00
N LEU A 96 42.66 18.24 16.89
CA LEU A 96 43.32 17.56 18.00
C LEU A 96 44.07 16.32 17.49
N GLU A 97 45.35 16.24 17.82
CA GLU A 97 46.21 15.11 17.50
C GLU A 97 46.42 14.23 18.74
N ARG A 98 46.78 12.97 18.53
CA ARG A 98 47.09 12.05 19.63
C ARG A 98 48.40 12.48 20.32
N GLY A 99 48.32 12.75 21.62
CA GLY A 99 49.48 13.03 22.47
C GLY A 99 50.12 11.76 23.05
N GLN A 100 51.16 11.94 23.86
CA GLN A 100 51.82 10.85 24.59
C GLN A 100 50.93 10.30 25.70
N SER A 101 50.17 11.19 26.36
CA SER A 101 49.27 10.85 27.48
C SER A 101 47.81 11.22 27.21
N THR A 102 47.48 11.70 26.01
CA THR A 102 46.12 12.10 25.61
C THR A 102 45.71 11.41 24.31
N ILE A 103 44.44 11.00 24.23
CA ILE A 103 43.86 10.41 23.02
C ILE A 103 42.59 11.20 22.67
N PRO A 104 42.55 11.90 21.52
CA PRO A 104 41.35 12.62 21.12
C PRO A 104 40.23 11.65 20.75
N LEU A 105 39.01 11.95 21.21
CA LEU A 105 37.80 11.22 20.84
C LEU A 105 37.15 11.94 19.65
N LEU A 106 37.29 11.36 18.45
CA LEU A 106 36.74 11.94 17.22
C LEU A 106 35.22 11.70 17.12
N GLY A 107 34.47 12.71 16.68
CA GLY A 107 33.03 12.63 16.45
C GLY A 107 32.13 13.00 17.64
N ILE A 108 32.69 13.56 18.71
CA ILE A 108 31.93 14.06 19.87
C ILE A 108 32.15 15.58 20.00
N ASP A 109 31.16 16.36 19.56
CA ASP A 109 31.27 17.83 19.50
C ASP A 109 30.58 18.57 20.67
N VAL A 110 30.06 17.83 21.66
CA VAL A 110 29.35 18.38 22.83
C VAL A 110 30.03 17.92 24.12
N PRO A 111 30.34 18.82 25.07
CA PRO A 111 30.98 18.47 26.35
C PRO A 111 29.96 17.82 27.30
N PHE A 112 29.70 16.53 27.11
CA PHE A 112 28.80 15.74 27.94
C PHE A 112 29.28 15.67 29.41
N HIS A 113 28.36 15.53 30.37
CA HIS A 113 28.65 15.46 31.81
C HIS A 113 29.46 16.65 32.38
N SER A 114 29.41 17.80 31.70
CA SER A 114 30.14 19.01 32.08
C SER A 114 29.21 20.06 32.71
N SER A 115 29.81 20.94 33.51
CA SER A 115 29.22 22.13 34.10
C SER A 115 28.63 23.09 33.07
N PHE A 116 29.10 23.04 31.82
CA PHE A 116 28.55 23.82 30.71
C PHE A 116 27.06 23.51 30.46
N LEU A 117 26.64 22.28 30.77
CA LEU A 117 25.27 21.81 30.60
C LEU A 117 24.34 22.16 31.80
N LEU A 118 24.83 22.86 32.83
CA LEU A 118 24.04 23.21 34.02
C LEU A 118 22.77 24.02 33.68
N SER A 119 22.83 24.90 32.68
CA SER A 119 21.67 25.66 32.19
C SER A 119 20.57 24.74 31.60
N GLY A 120 20.95 23.56 31.10
CA GLY A 120 20.06 22.54 30.55
C GLY A 120 19.35 21.67 31.59
N VAL A 121 19.80 21.67 32.85
CA VAL A 121 19.20 20.86 33.94
C VAL A 121 17.73 21.21 34.17
N GLY A 122 17.36 22.49 34.10
CA GLY A 122 15.98 22.95 34.27
C GLY A 122 15.03 22.38 33.20
N PRO A 123 15.30 22.60 31.91
CA PRO A 123 14.55 21.98 30.81
C PRO A 123 14.50 20.45 30.88
N PHE A 124 15.64 19.79 31.15
CA PHE A 124 15.70 18.33 31.20
C PHE A 124 14.91 17.74 32.37
N ARG A 125 14.97 18.37 33.56
CA ARG A 125 14.10 18.04 34.70
C ARG A 125 12.62 18.10 34.33
N ASN A 126 12.19 19.15 33.64
CA ASN A 126 10.79 19.30 33.23
C ASN A 126 10.36 18.21 32.23
N PHE A 127 11.28 17.78 31.37
CA PHE A 127 11.07 16.63 30.49
C PHE A 127 10.90 15.33 31.30
N LEU A 128 11.80 15.08 32.27
CA LEU A 128 11.72 13.90 33.14
C LEU A 128 10.40 13.85 33.93
N ILE A 129 9.94 14.96 34.48
CA ILE A 129 8.65 15.03 35.22
C ILE A 129 7.46 14.68 34.32
N LYS A 130 7.48 15.07 33.05
CA LYS A 130 6.41 14.74 32.10
C LYS A 130 6.38 13.26 31.72
N LYS A 131 7.53 12.58 31.79
CA LYS A 131 7.69 11.19 31.33
C LYS A 131 7.66 10.18 32.48
N LEU A 132 8.15 10.55 33.65
CA LEU A 132 8.20 9.72 34.86
C LEU A 132 7.17 10.27 35.85
N ARG A 133 6.01 9.61 35.96
CA ARG A 133 5.02 9.93 36.99
C ARG A 133 5.43 9.25 38.30
N VAL A 134 4.86 9.70 39.42
CA VAL A 134 5.16 9.14 40.75
C VAL A 134 4.89 7.63 40.79
N ASN A 135 3.79 7.18 40.18
CA ASN A 135 3.39 5.76 40.13
C ASN A 135 4.33 4.88 39.30
N ASP A 136 5.11 5.47 38.39
CA ASP A 136 6.03 4.71 37.53
C ASP A 136 7.34 4.35 38.27
N ILE A 137 7.57 4.92 39.46
CA ILE A 137 8.78 4.68 40.26
C ILE A 137 8.49 3.70 41.39
N ASN A 138 9.16 2.55 41.34
CA ASN A 138 9.11 1.56 42.41
C ASN A 138 10.35 1.67 43.31
N TYR A 139 10.17 2.21 44.52
CA TYR A 139 11.25 2.39 45.49
C TYR A 139 11.98 1.07 45.82
N SER A 140 11.26 -0.06 45.90
CA SER A 140 11.86 -1.35 46.25
C SER A 140 12.89 -1.85 45.23
N LEU A 141 12.73 -1.47 43.96
CA LEU A 141 13.67 -1.82 42.88
C LEU A 141 14.87 -0.85 42.80
N LEU A 142 14.81 0.28 43.50
CA LEU A 142 15.87 1.29 43.52
C LEU A 142 16.70 1.22 44.80
N LYS A 143 16.06 0.99 45.95
CA LYS A 143 16.72 0.98 47.26
C LYS A 143 17.86 -0.03 47.26
N HIS A 144 19.09 0.45 47.46
CA HIS A 144 20.32 -0.33 47.45
C HIS A 144 20.65 -1.11 46.16
N LEU A 145 19.89 -0.96 45.08
CA LEU A 145 20.10 -1.65 43.80
C LEU A 145 20.47 -0.69 42.67
N TYR A 146 20.10 0.59 42.80
CA TYR A 146 20.50 1.65 41.88
C TYR A 146 21.63 2.49 42.50
N ILE A 147 22.74 2.66 41.78
CA ILE A 147 23.84 3.55 42.16
C ILE A 147 23.90 4.69 41.14
N PRO A 148 23.49 5.92 41.49
CA PRO A 148 23.54 7.04 40.57
C PRO A 148 24.99 7.51 40.35
N ASN A 149 25.33 7.83 39.10
CA ASN A 149 26.67 8.33 38.74
C ASN A 149 27.04 9.64 39.47
N LEU A 150 26.04 10.41 39.90
CA LEU A 150 26.22 11.68 40.59
C LEU A 150 26.78 11.52 42.02
N THR A 151 26.26 10.55 42.78
CA THR A 151 26.63 10.32 44.20
C THR A 151 27.60 9.16 44.37
N SER A 152 27.57 8.16 43.48
CA SER A 152 28.30 6.88 43.63
C SER A 152 28.00 6.13 44.92
N ARG A 153 26.82 6.39 45.51
CA ARG A 153 26.31 5.71 46.69
C ARG A 153 24.99 5.03 46.34
N PRO A 154 24.67 3.89 46.96
CA PRO A 154 23.40 3.21 46.69
C PRO A 154 22.21 4.11 47.03
N PHE A 155 21.20 4.11 46.16
CA PHE A 155 20.02 4.94 46.28
C PHE A 155 19.26 4.61 47.57
N GLU A 156 18.94 5.63 48.36
CA GLU A 156 18.19 5.49 49.60
C GLU A 156 17.36 6.75 49.88
N VAL A 157 16.17 6.59 50.47
CA VAL A 157 15.35 7.71 50.95
C VAL A 157 15.65 7.93 52.44
N THR A 158 16.77 8.57 52.72
CA THR A 158 17.18 9.01 54.07
C THR A 158 17.52 10.50 54.06
N ARG A 159 17.36 11.14 55.21
CA ARG A 159 17.67 12.57 55.34
C ARG A 159 19.11 12.88 54.97
N SER A 160 20.06 12.06 55.43
CA SER A 160 21.49 12.22 55.14
C SER A 160 21.80 12.13 53.64
N TYR A 161 21.14 11.22 52.91
CA TYR A 161 21.30 11.09 51.47
C TYR A 161 20.75 12.30 50.70
N PHE A 162 19.61 12.86 51.15
CA PHE A 162 19.08 14.10 50.58
C PHE A 162 19.96 15.32 50.88
N GLU A 163 20.55 15.40 52.08
CA GLU A 163 21.51 16.46 52.46
C GLU A 163 22.74 16.42 51.54
N GLU A 164 23.31 15.23 51.30
CA GLU A 164 24.44 15.03 50.39
C GLU A 164 24.09 15.43 48.94
N VAL A 165 22.93 15.00 48.42
CA VAL A 165 22.49 15.41 47.08
C VAL A 165 22.25 16.92 47.00
N HIS A 166 21.74 17.55 48.06
CA HIS A 166 21.55 18.99 48.09
C HIS A 166 22.89 19.75 48.07
N GLU A 167 23.89 19.27 48.81
CA GLU A 167 25.25 19.85 48.84
C GLU A 167 25.91 19.76 47.45
N LEU A 168 25.77 18.62 46.76
CA LEU A 168 26.35 18.42 45.43
C LEU A 168 25.64 19.21 44.32
N THR A 169 24.33 19.43 44.43
CA THR A 169 23.52 19.98 43.31
C THR A 169 22.99 21.39 43.53
N GLY A 170 22.92 21.85 44.78
CA GLY A 170 22.20 23.08 45.14
C GLY A 170 20.70 23.04 44.81
N SER A 171 20.10 21.85 44.59
CA SER A 171 18.72 21.75 44.10
C SER A 171 17.70 22.35 45.05
N ALA A 172 16.93 23.34 44.57
CA ALA A 172 15.85 23.96 45.34
C ALA A 172 14.70 22.98 45.68
N ARG A 173 14.54 21.89 44.92
CA ARG A 173 13.50 20.88 45.17
C ARG A 173 13.90 19.92 46.28
N VAL A 174 15.14 19.45 46.26
CA VAL A 174 15.71 18.65 47.36
C VAL A 174 15.76 19.50 48.64
N GLY A 175 16.17 20.77 48.55
CA GLY A 175 16.14 21.70 49.68
C GLY A 175 14.73 21.95 50.25
N LYS A 176 13.69 21.97 49.41
CA LYS A 176 12.28 22.02 49.90
C LYS A 176 11.85 20.72 50.58
N ALA A 177 12.25 19.57 50.05
CA ALA A 177 11.98 18.28 50.69
C ALA A 177 12.65 18.18 52.07
N LEU A 178 13.91 18.64 52.20
CA LEU A 178 14.63 18.69 53.47
C LEU A 178 13.98 19.62 54.51
N LYS A 179 13.49 20.79 54.08
CA LYS A 179 12.78 21.73 54.97
C LYS A 179 11.43 21.19 55.48
N SER A 180 10.82 20.27 54.75
CA SER A 180 9.54 19.64 55.09
C SER A 180 9.70 18.19 55.59
N TRP A 181 10.93 17.81 55.94
CA TRP A 181 11.27 16.44 56.33
C TRP A 181 10.68 16.06 57.68
N ASP A 182 10.05 14.90 57.74
CA ASP A 182 9.42 14.36 58.94
C ASP A 182 9.58 12.83 58.93
N ASP A 183 10.39 12.30 59.84
CA ASP A 183 10.71 10.87 59.89
C ASP A 183 9.49 10.00 60.21
N SER A 184 8.45 10.55 60.85
CA SER A 184 7.22 9.80 61.15
C SER A 184 6.42 9.42 59.88
N LYS A 185 6.59 10.18 58.79
CA LYS A 185 5.91 9.97 57.51
C LYS A 185 6.61 8.96 56.60
N LEU A 186 7.83 8.55 56.92
CA LEU A 186 8.57 7.54 56.16
C LEU A 186 7.97 6.13 56.29
N ASN A 187 7.02 5.93 57.21
CA ASN A 187 6.22 4.70 57.29
C ASN A 187 5.09 4.64 56.26
N ASP A 188 4.74 5.75 55.62
CA ASP A 188 3.72 5.79 54.56
C ASP A 188 4.35 5.49 53.19
N PRO A 189 3.98 4.38 52.52
CA PRO A 189 4.50 4.03 51.20
C PRO A 189 4.30 5.13 50.15
N ALA A 190 3.20 5.89 50.22
CA ALA A 190 2.91 6.95 49.26
C ALA A 190 3.90 8.12 49.39
N GLU A 191 4.29 8.46 50.63
CA GLU A 191 5.27 9.52 50.89
C GLU A 191 6.68 9.08 50.51
N VAL A 192 7.05 7.83 50.79
CA VAL A 192 8.34 7.26 50.35
C VAL A 192 8.44 7.24 48.82
N GLN A 193 7.35 6.91 48.11
CA GLN A 193 7.31 6.93 46.65
C GLN A 193 7.42 8.36 46.10
N ARG A 194 6.73 9.32 46.72
CA ARG A 194 6.82 10.75 46.37
C ARG A 194 8.24 11.29 46.55
N LEU A 195 8.88 11.00 47.69
CA LEU A 195 10.26 11.41 47.95
C LEU A 195 11.25 10.71 47.01
N SER A 196 11.06 9.42 46.73
CA SER A 196 11.84 8.66 45.74
C SER A 196 11.74 9.29 44.35
N HIS A 197 10.55 9.75 43.95
CA HIS A 197 10.33 10.43 42.68
C HIS A 197 11.08 11.75 42.58
N VAL A 198 10.98 12.59 43.62
CA VAL A 198 11.73 13.84 43.67
C VAL A 198 13.23 13.57 43.60
N LEU A 199 13.74 12.62 44.38
CA LEU A 199 15.15 12.29 44.44
C LEU A 199 15.67 11.74 43.10
N LEU A 200 14.97 10.77 42.50
CA LEU A 200 15.38 10.16 41.24
C LEU A 200 15.44 11.18 40.10
N ILE A 201 14.44 12.07 40.01
CA ILE A 201 14.42 13.12 38.98
C ILE A 201 15.59 14.07 39.16
N GLU A 202 15.89 14.50 40.38
CA GLU A 202 17.00 15.42 40.62
C GLU A 202 18.36 14.75 40.35
N LEU A 203 18.54 13.49 40.75
CA LEU A 203 19.75 12.73 40.44
C LEU A 203 19.99 12.62 38.93
N LEU A 204 18.97 12.23 38.15
CA LEU A 204 19.07 12.12 36.69
C LEU A 204 19.27 13.48 36.01
N ALA A 205 18.56 14.52 36.50
CA ALA A 205 18.64 15.85 35.92
C ALA A 205 20.04 16.46 36.08
N TYR A 206 20.66 16.31 37.25
CA TYR A 206 21.99 16.83 37.52
C TYR A 206 23.12 15.93 36.98
N GLN A 207 22.91 14.61 36.91
CA GLN A 207 23.87 13.68 36.27
C GLN A 207 24.21 14.09 34.83
N PHE A 208 23.26 14.70 34.10
CA PHE A 208 23.50 15.23 32.76
C PHE A 208 24.62 16.30 32.70
N ALA A 209 24.80 17.07 33.78
CA ALA A 209 25.70 18.21 33.86
C ALA A 209 26.74 18.09 34.99
N SER A 210 27.06 16.87 35.39
CA SER A 210 28.02 16.58 36.46
C SER A 210 28.89 15.39 36.10
N PRO A 211 30.15 15.34 36.57
CA PRO A 211 31.08 14.27 36.21
C PRO A 211 30.58 12.89 36.65
N VAL A 212 30.84 11.88 35.84
CA VAL A 212 30.55 10.48 36.18
C VAL A 212 31.66 9.92 37.07
N ARG A 213 31.27 9.51 38.26
CA ARG A 213 32.14 8.97 39.31
C ARG A 213 32.19 7.44 39.25
N TRP A 214 32.72 6.91 38.15
CA TRP A 214 32.69 5.46 37.89
C TRP A 214 33.70 4.68 38.75
N ILE A 215 34.82 5.29 39.13
CA ILE A 215 35.80 4.69 40.07
C ILE A 215 35.11 4.35 41.39
N GLU A 216 34.45 5.31 42.03
CA GLU A 216 33.78 5.10 43.31
C GLU A 216 32.60 4.13 43.19
N THR A 217 31.90 4.16 42.04
CA THR A 217 30.84 3.19 41.75
C THR A 217 31.39 1.77 41.64
N GLN A 218 32.53 1.57 40.98
CA GLN A 218 33.21 0.26 40.93
C GLN A 218 33.68 -0.18 42.32
N ASP A 219 34.19 0.73 43.15
CA ASP A 219 34.57 0.42 44.52
C ASP A 219 33.37 -0.05 45.35
N GLN A 220 32.19 0.55 45.19
CA GLN A 220 30.96 0.04 45.82
C GLN A 220 30.65 -1.38 45.36
N LEU A 221 30.67 -1.63 44.05
CA LEU A 221 30.34 -2.94 43.47
C LEU A 221 31.33 -4.04 43.92
N PHE A 222 32.63 -3.77 43.84
CA PHE A 222 33.65 -4.80 44.09
C PHE A 222 34.00 -4.96 45.57
N LYS A 223 34.09 -3.85 46.33
CA LYS A 223 34.49 -3.89 47.74
C LYS A 223 33.32 -4.03 48.70
N VAL A 224 32.24 -3.27 48.49
CA VAL A 224 31.11 -3.21 49.43
C VAL A 224 30.11 -4.34 49.16
N TYR A 225 29.66 -4.47 47.92
CA TYR A 225 28.73 -5.54 47.51
C TYR A 225 29.42 -6.87 47.23
N GLY A 226 30.72 -6.87 46.95
CA GLY A 226 31.48 -8.11 46.73
C GLY A 226 31.00 -8.90 45.50
N ILE A 227 30.50 -8.25 44.45
CA ILE A 227 29.84 -8.98 43.34
C ILE A 227 30.75 -10.01 42.66
N GLU A 228 30.20 -11.19 42.37
CA GLU A 228 30.90 -12.28 41.68
C GLU A 228 30.73 -12.23 40.16
N ARG A 229 29.62 -11.67 39.67
CA ARG A 229 29.33 -11.53 38.25
C ARG A 229 29.07 -10.07 37.92
N PHE A 230 29.96 -9.48 37.14
CA PHE A 230 29.74 -8.17 36.53
C PHE A 230 29.25 -8.39 35.09
N ILE A 231 28.03 -7.95 34.80
CA ILE A 231 27.40 -8.13 33.48
C ILE A 231 27.16 -6.77 32.84
N GLU A 232 27.82 -6.53 31.70
CA GLU A 232 27.62 -5.34 30.88
C GLU A 232 26.56 -5.58 29.79
N PHE A 233 25.54 -4.75 29.78
CA PHE A 233 24.59 -4.62 28.68
C PHE A 233 25.01 -3.48 27.76
N GLY A 234 25.68 -3.82 26.67
CA GLY A 234 26.15 -2.86 25.68
C GLY A 234 26.60 -3.55 24.39
N PRO A 235 26.76 -2.79 23.28
CA PRO A 235 27.19 -3.35 22.00
C PRO A 235 28.64 -3.85 22.02
N SER A 236 29.47 -3.31 22.91
CA SER A 236 30.88 -3.68 23.08
C SER A 236 31.25 -3.83 24.57
N PRO A 237 32.26 -4.64 24.91
CA PRO A 237 32.67 -4.90 26.30
C PRO A 237 33.52 -3.76 26.90
N THR A 238 33.00 -2.53 26.89
CA THR A 238 33.75 -1.33 27.28
C THR A 238 33.87 -1.23 28.80
N LEU A 239 32.74 -1.34 29.52
CA LEU A 239 32.71 -1.33 30.98
C LEU A 239 33.34 -2.59 31.57
N CYS A 240 33.20 -3.74 30.91
CA CYS A 240 33.91 -4.97 31.25
C CYS A 240 35.42 -4.75 31.22
N GLY A 241 35.93 -4.13 30.16
CA GLY A 241 37.35 -3.80 30.04
C GLY A 241 37.83 -2.84 31.15
N MET A 242 37.01 -1.86 31.55
CA MET A 242 37.31 -0.99 32.69
C MET A 242 37.31 -1.77 34.02
N ALA A 243 36.28 -2.57 34.27
CA ALA A 243 36.12 -3.41 35.45
C ALA A 243 37.31 -4.37 35.65
N GLN A 244 37.71 -5.09 34.60
CA GLN A 244 38.84 -6.02 34.63
C GLN A 244 40.15 -5.31 35.00
N ARG A 245 40.37 -4.09 34.49
CA ARG A 245 41.55 -3.30 34.85
C ARG A 245 41.53 -2.87 36.32
N THR A 246 40.39 -2.37 36.81
CA THR A 246 40.25 -1.98 38.22
C THR A 246 40.43 -3.16 39.16
N LEU A 247 39.83 -4.31 38.84
CA LEU A 247 40.01 -5.55 39.60
C LEU A 247 41.49 -5.95 39.67
N LYS A 248 42.18 -5.94 38.52
CA LYS A 248 43.61 -6.26 38.45
C LYS A 248 44.47 -5.26 39.24
N PHE A 249 44.26 -3.96 39.08
CA PHE A 249 45.11 -2.95 39.71
C PHE A 249 44.92 -2.82 41.23
N LYS A 250 43.69 -3.01 41.74
CA LYS A 250 43.33 -2.63 43.11
C LYS A 250 42.86 -3.81 43.97
N TYR A 251 42.26 -4.83 43.37
CA TYR A 251 41.57 -5.90 44.09
C TYR A 251 42.17 -7.30 43.90
N GLU A 252 43.16 -7.50 43.02
CA GLU A 252 43.79 -8.81 42.77
C GLU A 252 44.31 -9.46 44.06
N ALA A 253 45.13 -8.74 44.84
CA ALA A 253 45.61 -9.24 46.13
C ALA A 253 44.51 -9.42 47.19
N TYR A 254 43.42 -8.65 47.09
CA TYR A 254 42.28 -8.77 48.00
C TYR A 254 41.46 -10.03 47.66
N ASP A 255 41.09 -10.21 46.40
CA ASP A 255 40.31 -11.34 45.90
C ASP A 255 41.08 -12.67 46.08
N ASP A 256 42.40 -12.68 45.85
CA ASP A 256 43.26 -13.85 46.11
C ASP A 256 43.28 -14.25 47.59
N ALA A 257 43.34 -13.27 48.50
CA ALA A 257 43.38 -13.51 49.94
C ALA A 257 42.09 -14.14 50.50
N ILE A 258 40.95 -13.90 49.85
CA ILE A 258 39.65 -14.46 50.23
C ILE A 258 39.13 -15.53 49.25
N ALA A 259 39.96 -15.98 48.30
CA ALA A 259 39.61 -16.93 47.24
C ALA A 259 38.35 -16.55 46.44
N HIS A 260 38.12 -15.25 46.27
CA HIS A 260 36.91 -14.73 45.65
C HIS A 260 37.05 -14.70 44.13
N ARG A 261 36.23 -15.49 43.42
CA ARG A 261 36.29 -15.60 41.95
C ARG A 261 35.25 -14.70 41.30
N ARG A 262 35.73 -13.75 40.48
CA ARG A 262 34.86 -12.85 39.73
C ARG A 262 34.86 -13.18 38.24
N SER A 263 33.69 -13.04 37.62
CA SER A 263 33.49 -13.13 36.18
C SER A 263 32.98 -11.81 35.62
N THR A 264 33.53 -11.40 34.48
CA THR A 264 33.15 -10.17 33.78
C THR A 264 32.61 -10.56 32.42
N LEU A 265 31.31 -10.36 32.21
CA LEU A 265 30.58 -10.83 31.04
C LEU A 265 29.95 -9.64 30.32
N CYS A 266 29.98 -9.68 29.00
CA CYS A 266 29.35 -8.68 28.14
C CYS A 266 28.33 -9.37 27.24
N TYR A 267 27.14 -8.77 27.13
CA TYR A 267 26.04 -9.30 26.32
C TYR A 267 26.45 -9.65 24.88
N SER A 268 27.25 -8.79 24.22
CA SER A 268 27.63 -9.00 22.82
C SER A 268 28.69 -10.08 22.58
N LYS A 269 29.34 -10.58 23.64
CA LYS A 269 30.44 -11.57 23.52
C LYS A 269 30.20 -12.87 24.26
N HIS A 270 29.44 -12.84 25.35
CA HIS A 270 29.30 -13.97 26.28
C HIS A 270 27.84 -14.42 26.36
N GLU A 271 27.20 -14.56 25.20
CA GLU A 271 25.78 -14.91 25.10
C GLU A 271 25.50 -16.28 25.74
N LYS A 272 26.34 -17.28 25.43
CA LYS A 272 26.19 -18.64 25.97
C LYS A 272 26.28 -18.67 27.50
N GLU A 273 27.23 -17.97 28.11
CA GLU A 273 27.42 -17.92 29.56
C GLU A 273 26.34 -17.09 30.29
N LEU A 274 25.72 -16.14 29.60
CA LEU A 274 24.61 -15.34 30.14
C LEU A 274 23.29 -16.10 30.10
N TYR A 275 23.04 -16.85 29.01
CA TYR A 275 21.85 -17.68 28.85
C TYR A 275 22.00 -19.11 29.41
N TYR A 276 23.14 -19.43 30.02
CA TYR A 276 23.47 -20.76 30.55
C TYR A 276 23.32 -21.88 29.50
N ALA A 277 23.58 -21.55 28.23
CA ALA A 277 23.47 -22.44 27.08
C ALA A 277 24.84 -23.03 26.73
N TYR A 278 25.35 -23.89 27.62
CA TYR A 278 26.58 -24.63 27.40
C TYR A 278 26.32 -25.78 26.43
N ASP A 279 27.20 -25.96 25.44
CA ASP A 279 27.15 -27.14 24.56
C ASP A 279 27.46 -28.39 25.41
N PRO A 280 26.74 -29.52 25.23
CA PRO A 280 27.02 -30.74 25.98
C PRO A 280 28.44 -31.22 25.65
N GLU A 281 29.32 -31.28 26.64
CA GLU A 281 30.64 -31.88 26.47
C GLU A 281 30.50 -33.39 26.18
N PRO A 282 31.36 -33.97 25.31
CA PRO A 282 31.28 -35.39 24.98
C PRO A 282 31.76 -36.21 26.20
N GLU A 283 30.83 -36.88 26.87
CA GLU A 283 31.14 -37.83 27.94
C GLU A 283 31.99 -38.99 27.39
N ALA A 284 33.10 -39.24 28.08
CA ALA A 284 34.00 -40.35 27.82
C ALA A 284 33.32 -41.71 28.08
N GLU A 285 33.64 -42.66 27.20
CA GLU A 285 33.14 -44.02 27.11
C GLU A 285 33.25 -44.83 28.43
N ALA A 286 32.18 -45.52 28.78
CA ALA A 286 32.24 -46.79 29.52
C ALA A 286 31.20 -47.76 28.95
N GLU A 287 31.72 -48.91 28.50
CA GLU A 287 31.09 -49.95 27.69
C GLU A 287 30.01 -50.79 28.43
N ALA A 288 28.86 -51.00 27.75
CA ALA A 288 28.12 -52.24 27.41
C ALA A 288 27.98 -53.42 28.43
N PRO A 289 26.95 -54.33 28.36
CA PRO A 289 26.26 -54.77 27.12
C PRO A 289 24.76 -55.23 27.16
N ALA A 290 24.20 -55.31 25.94
CA ALA A 290 23.26 -56.28 25.33
C ALA A 290 21.90 -56.62 26.01
N SER A 291 20.74 -56.72 25.34
CA SER A 291 20.44 -57.11 23.95
C SER A 291 18.98 -56.79 23.53
N GLU A 292 18.87 -56.35 22.28
CA GLU A 292 17.91 -56.72 21.23
C GLU A 292 16.37 -56.78 21.41
N THR A 293 15.76 -55.95 20.56
CA THR A 293 14.57 -56.16 19.70
C THR A 293 13.16 -55.91 20.22
N SER A 294 12.59 -54.81 19.68
CA SER A 294 11.38 -54.75 18.84
C SER A 294 10.39 -53.67 19.31
N ALA A 295 10.16 -52.68 18.43
CA ALA A 295 8.98 -51.83 18.51
C ALA A 295 8.38 -51.73 17.11
N SER A 296 7.28 -52.46 16.94
CA SER A 296 6.37 -52.40 15.82
C SER A 296 5.70 -51.04 15.75
N ALA A 297 5.67 -50.43 14.56
CA ALA A 297 4.80 -49.32 14.24
C ALA A 297 3.64 -49.81 13.34
N ALA A 298 2.40 -49.56 13.77
CA ALA A 298 1.17 -49.67 12.99
C ALA A 298 0.01 -48.97 13.75
N PRO A 299 -1.12 -48.62 13.11
CA PRO A 299 -1.28 -48.02 11.79
C PRO A 299 -2.40 -46.94 11.74
N ALA A 300 -2.46 -46.11 10.69
CA ALA A 300 -3.73 -45.53 10.20
C ALA A 300 -3.65 -45.22 8.68
N ALA A 301 -4.79 -45.41 8.01
CA ALA A 301 -4.95 -45.81 6.61
C ALA A 301 -5.20 -44.69 5.58
N ALA A 302 -5.09 -45.11 4.30
CA ALA A 302 -5.27 -44.43 2.99
C ALA A 302 -6.59 -43.63 2.78
N ALA A 303 -6.75 -42.71 1.82
CA ALA A 303 -6.38 -42.64 0.39
C ALA A 303 -6.52 -41.18 -0.16
N PRO A 304 -6.46 -40.84 -1.48
CA PRO A 304 -5.89 -41.50 -2.68
C PRO A 304 -4.90 -40.61 -3.48
N ALA A 305 -4.28 -41.20 -4.50
CA ALA A 305 -3.26 -40.63 -5.40
C ALA A 305 -3.78 -39.59 -6.43
N PRO A 306 -2.91 -38.67 -6.90
CA PRO A 306 -2.95 -38.16 -8.26
C PRO A 306 -1.97 -38.91 -9.18
N ALA A 307 -2.44 -39.16 -10.40
CA ALA A 307 -1.74 -39.80 -11.50
C ALA A 307 -0.50 -39.01 -11.97
N PRO A 308 0.50 -39.69 -12.57
CA PRO A 308 1.73 -39.06 -13.05
C PRO A 308 1.47 -38.19 -14.28
N ALA A 309 1.96 -36.95 -14.23
CA ALA A 309 2.07 -36.08 -15.38
C ALA A 309 3.10 -36.64 -16.37
N VAL A 310 2.63 -36.69 -17.60
CA VAL A 310 3.29 -36.96 -18.88
C VAL A 310 4.78 -36.60 -18.90
N ALA A 311 5.60 -37.59 -19.22
CA ALA A 311 7.02 -37.41 -19.51
C ALA A 311 7.21 -36.41 -20.66
N ALA A 312 7.82 -35.25 -20.35
CA ALA A 312 8.41 -34.39 -21.36
C ALA A 312 9.64 -35.11 -21.92
N ALA A 313 9.63 -35.32 -23.23
CA ALA A 313 10.65 -36.00 -23.99
C ALA A 313 12.04 -35.43 -23.68
N ALA A 314 12.92 -36.30 -23.18
CA ALA A 314 14.34 -36.07 -23.18
C ALA A 314 14.79 -35.77 -24.62
N ALA A 315 15.52 -34.67 -24.78
CA ALA A 315 16.23 -34.35 -26.01
C ALA A 315 17.08 -35.57 -26.43
N PRO A 316 17.12 -35.93 -27.73
CA PRO A 316 17.81 -37.11 -28.18
C PRO A 316 19.29 -37.03 -27.82
N ALA A 317 19.76 -38.01 -27.05
CA ALA A 317 21.18 -38.25 -26.85
C ALA A 317 21.85 -38.37 -28.22
N ALA A 318 22.88 -37.56 -28.44
CA ALA A 318 23.74 -37.68 -29.61
C ALA A 318 24.31 -39.11 -29.69
N PRO A 319 24.50 -39.68 -30.88
CA PRO A 319 25.01 -41.03 -31.01
C PRO A 319 26.40 -41.10 -30.38
N ALA A 320 26.59 -42.06 -29.48
CA ALA A 320 27.92 -42.42 -28.99
C ALA A 320 28.75 -42.95 -30.18
N ALA A 321 29.54 -42.06 -30.77
CA ALA A 321 30.65 -42.46 -31.63
C ALA A 321 31.70 -43.11 -30.73
N GLY A 322 32.13 -44.33 -31.07
CA GLY A 322 33.09 -45.12 -30.30
C GLY A 322 34.38 -44.36 -30.07
N GLY A 323 34.55 -43.82 -28.86
CA GLY A 323 35.80 -43.26 -28.35
C GLY A 323 36.32 -44.18 -27.24
N SER A 324 37.63 -44.43 -27.24
CA SER A 324 38.31 -45.41 -26.37
C SER A 324 38.52 -44.96 -24.92
N GLY A 325 37.92 -43.85 -24.47
CA GLY A 325 38.07 -43.29 -23.12
C GLY A 325 36.76 -43.33 -22.31
N ALA A 326 36.82 -43.78 -21.06
CA ALA A 326 35.66 -43.74 -20.15
C ALA A 326 35.26 -42.28 -19.84
N PRO A 327 33.95 -41.94 -19.76
CA PRO A 327 33.50 -40.59 -19.45
C PRO A 327 33.94 -40.16 -18.04
N ILE A 328 34.46 -38.95 -17.92
CA ILE A 328 34.90 -38.34 -16.66
C ILE A 328 33.87 -37.29 -16.23
N ASP A 329 33.51 -37.24 -14.93
CA ASP A 329 32.57 -36.28 -14.36
C ASP A 329 32.97 -34.84 -14.68
N ASP A 330 32.08 -34.07 -15.30
CA ASP A 330 32.34 -32.68 -15.70
C ASP A 330 32.30 -31.73 -14.49
N VAL A 331 33.27 -30.82 -14.38
CA VAL A 331 33.40 -29.88 -13.26
C VAL A 331 33.61 -28.46 -13.80
N PRO A 332 32.87 -27.46 -13.29
CA PRO A 332 33.03 -26.07 -13.72
C PRO A 332 34.43 -25.54 -13.46
N VAL A 333 34.87 -24.61 -14.31
CA VAL A 333 36.13 -23.90 -14.08
C VAL A 333 35.98 -23.02 -12.84
N LYS A 334 37.02 -22.94 -11.99
CA LYS A 334 37.01 -22.04 -10.83
C LYS A 334 37.39 -20.62 -11.24
N ALA A 335 36.80 -19.60 -10.59
CA ALA A 335 37.15 -18.20 -10.83
C ALA A 335 38.67 -17.96 -10.67
N LEU A 336 39.28 -18.61 -9.67
CA LEU A 336 40.72 -18.55 -9.42
C LEU A 336 41.55 -19.03 -10.62
N ASP A 337 41.13 -20.08 -11.32
CA ASP A 337 41.85 -20.61 -12.47
C ASP A 337 41.84 -19.63 -13.65
N ILE A 338 40.73 -18.92 -13.84
CA ILE A 338 40.59 -17.90 -14.89
C ILE A 338 41.41 -16.66 -14.54
N ILE A 339 41.30 -16.14 -13.31
CA ILE A 339 42.07 -14.99 -12.83
C ILE A 339 43.56 -15.25 -12.99
N HIS A 340 44.03 -16.42 -12.52
CA HIS A 340 45.44 -16.79 -12.61
C HIS A 340 45.91 -16.91 -14.07
N THR A 341 45.10 -17.50 -14.94
CA THR A 341 45.41 -17.64 -16.37
C THR A 341 45.52 -16.27 -17.06
N ILE A 342 44.57 -15.35 -16.80
CA ILE A 342 44.59 -13.99 -17.36
C ILE A 342 45.85 -13.24 -16.92
N VAL A 343 46.18 -13.30 -15.63
CA VAL A 343 47.38 -12.64 -15.07
C VAL A 343 48.65 -13.25 -15.67
N CYS A 344 48.77 -14.58 -15.74
CA CYS A 344 49.94 -15.26 -16.32
C CYS A 344 50.14 -14.94 -17.81
N GLN A 345 49.05 -14.98 -18.60
CA GLN A 345 49.08 -14.64 -20.02
C GLN A 345 49.56 -13.20 -20.24
N LYS A 346 49.07 -12.26 -19.43
CA LYS A 346 49.43 -10.84 -19.56
C LYS A 346 50.86 -10.56 -19.12
N LEU A 347 51.34 -11.25 -18.08
CA LEU A 347 52.71 -11.15 -17.59
C LEU A 347 53.72 -11.93 -18.45
N LYS A 348 53.26 -12.79 -19.38
CA LYS A 348 54.06 -13.73 -20.16
C LYS A 348 54.92 -14.65 -19.27
N LYS A 349 54.31 -15.13 -18.19
CA LYS A 349 54.93 -16.03 -17.21
C LYS A 349 54.17 -17.34 -17.15
N SER A 350 54.85 -18.41 -16.75
CA SER A 350 54.20 -19.70 -16.49
C SER A 350 53.35 -19.65 -15.21
N LEU A 351 52.42 -20.59 -15.06
CA LEU A 351 51.53 -20.67 -13.88
C LEU A 351 52.33 -20.79 -12.56
N ASP A 352 53.48 -21.46 -12.58
CA ASP A 352 54.32 -21.68 -11.40
C ASP A 352 55.10 -20.42 -10.97
N GLU A 353 55.31 -19.47 -11.89
CA GLU A 353 56.06 -18.23 -11.65
C GLU A 353 55.21 -17.11 -11.00
N VAL A 354 53.88 -17.27 -10.97
CA VAL A 354 52.94 -16.27 -10.46
C VAL A 354 52.26 -16.79 -9.19
N PRO A 355 52.69 -16.34 -7.99
CA PRO A 355 52.08 -16.78 -6.73
C PRO A 355 50.69 -16.18 -6.51
N MET A 356 49.73 -17.02 -6.11
CA MET A 356 48.32 -16.65 -5.85
C MET A 356 48.10 -15.78 -4.60
N SER A 357 49.10 -15.70 -3.73
CA SER A 357 49.07 -14.91 -2.50
C SER A 357 49.47 -13.44 -2.70
N LYS A 358 49.97 -13.08 -3.89
CA LYS A 358 50.31 -11.68 -4.22
C LYS A 358 49.16 -10.99 -4.93
N SER A 359 49.08 -9.68 -4.77
CA SER A 359 48.11 -8.83 -5.49
C SER A 359 48.59 -8.48 -6.90
N ILE A 360 47.68 -8.05 -7.78
CA ILE A 360 48.04 -7.65 -9.15
C ILE A 360 49.06 -6.50 -9.12
N LYS A 361 48.90 -5.55 -8.21
CA LYS A 361 49.79 -4.40 -8.01
C LYS A 361 51.23 -4.82 -7.65
N GLU A 362 51.38 -5.84 -6.82
CA GLU A 362 52.69 -6.42 -6.49
C GLU A 362 53.30 -7.18 -7.67
N LEU A 363 52.48 -7.91 -8.44
CA LEU A 363 52.94 -8.72 -9.56
C LEU A 363 53.42 -7.90 -10.77
N VAL A 364 52.83 -6.71 -11.01
CA VAL A 364 53.23 -5.82 -12.12
C VAL A 364 54.41 -4.89 -11.78
N GLY A 365 54.83 -4.83 -10.51
CA GLY A 365 56.01 -4.08 -10.07
C GLY A 365 55.97 -2.58 -10.39
N GLY A 366 54.81 -1.94 -10.24
CA GLY A 366 54.64 -0.49 -10.48
C GLY A 366 54.35 -0.09 -11.93
N LYS A 367 54.19 -1.04 -12.86
CA LYS A 367 53.74 -0.77 -14.24
C LYS A 367 52.23 -0.56 -14.30
N SER A 368 51.78 0.66 -14.01
CA SER A 368 50.35 1.02 -13.94
C SER A 368 49.56 0.74 -15.22
N THR A 369 50.17 0.83 -16.41
CA THR A 369 49.52 0.45 -17.67
C THR A 369 49.14 -1.02 -17.71
N LEU A 370 50.06 -1.90 -17.31
CA LEU A 370 49.84 -3.34 -17.27
C LEU A 370 48.80 -3.74 -16.21
N GLN A 371 48.79 -3.04 -15.07
CA GLN A 371 47.78 -3.19 -14.04
C GLN A 371 46.37 -2.89 -14.56
N ASN A 372 46.19 -1.74 -15.22
CA ASN A 372 44.89 -1.32 -15.76
C ASN A 372 44.42 -2.23 -16.90
N GLU A 373 45.35 -2.78 -17.69
CA GLU A 373 45.00 -3.79 -18.70
C GLU A 373 44.49 -5.08 -18.06
N ILE A 374 45.13 -5.59 -17.00
CA ILE A 374 44.67 -6.79 -16.29
C ILE A 374 43.29 -6.55 -15.67
N LEU A 375 43.08 -5.41 -15.00
CA LEU A 375 41.77 -5.05 -14.44
C LEU A 375 40.68 -4.93 -15.51
N GLY A 376 41.00 -4.31 -16.65
CA GLY A 376 40.06 -4.21 -17.77
C GLY A 376 39.73 -5.57 -18.40
N ASP A 377 40.70 -6.49 -18.44
CA ASP A 377 40.49 -7.86 -18.92
C ASP A 377 39.65 -8.68 -17.92
N LEU A 378 39.85 -8.51 -16.60
CA LEU A 378 39.00 -9.08 -15.55
C LEU A 378 37.56 -8.53 -15.60
N GLN A 379 37.37 -7.23 -15.84
CA GLN A 379 36.05 -6.63 -15.95
C GLN A 379 35.29 -7.12 -17.20
N LYS A 380 35.99 -7.38 -18.31
CA LYS A 380 35.38 -8.02 -19.50
C LYS A 380 35.01 -9.48 -19.25
N GLU A 381 35.72 -10.15 -18.35
CA GLU A 381 35.49 -11.55 -18.03
C GLU A 381 34.32 -11.73 -17.06
N PHE A 382 34.29 -10.93 -15.98
CA PHE A 382 33.37 -11.11 -14.86
C PHE A 382 32.34 -9.97 -14.70
N GLY A 383 32.36 -8.95 -15.55
CA GLY A 383 31.39 -7.86 -15.52
C GLY A 383 31.46 -7.02 -14.23
N ASN A 384 30.31 -6.89 -13.56
CA ASN A 384 30.17 -6.10 -12.32
C ASN A 384 30.64 -6.84 -11.07
N ASP A 385 31.04 -8.10 -11.19
CA ASP A 385 31.46 -8.94 -10.05
C ASP A 385 32.90 -8.66 -9.60
N VAL A 386 33.63 -7.79 -10.30
CA VAL A 386 35.00 -7.37 -9.94
C VAL A 386 34.93 -6.33 -8.81
N PRO A 387 35.40 -6.64 -7.58
CA PRO A 387 35.32 -5.71 -6.46
C PRO A 387 36.14 -4.42 -6.64
N GLU A 388 35.78 -3.38 -5.91
CA GLU A 388 36.62 -2.17 -5.81
C GLU A 388 37.99 -2.50 -5.19
N LYS A 389 39.06 -1.90 -5.71
CA LYS A 389 40.46 -2.14 -5.31
C LYS A 389 40.97 -3.58 -5.55
N SER A 390 40.43 -4.26 -6.56
CA SER A 390 40.89 -5.59 -6.99
C SER A 390 42.40 -5.68 -7.27
N GLU A 391 43.07 -4.56 -7.54
CA GLU A 391 44.52 -4.49 -7.71
C GLU A 391 45.34 -4.74 -6.43
N GLU A 392 44.77 -4.46 -5.24
CA GLU A 392 45.44 -4.55 -3.95
C GLU A 392 45.13 -5.87 -3.23
N THR A 393 44.04 -6.54 -3.61
CA THR A 393 43.63 -7.83 -3.07
C THR A 393 44.50 -8.96 -3.66
N PRO A 394 44.96 -9.92 -2.82
CA PRO A 394 45.59 -11.15 -3.30
C PRO A 394 44.69 -11.92 -4.29
N LEU A 395 45.28 -12.59 -5.30
CA LEU A 395 44.50 -13.29 -6.34
C LEU A 395 43.57 -14.38 -5.78
N SER A 396 43.97 -15.03 -4.68
CA SER A 396 43.18 -16.05 -3.98
C SER A 396 41.93 -15.46 -3.32
N GLU A 397 42.10 -14.41 -2.52
CA GLU A 397 40.98 -13.68 -1.89
C GLU A 397 40.08 -13.01 -2.94
N LEU A 398 40.67 -12.49 -4.01
CA LEU A 398 39.92 -11.90 -5.12
C LEU A 398 38.97 -12.93 -5.74
N ALA A 399 39.40 -14.17 -5.92
CA ALA A 399 38.54 -15.24 -6.44
C ALA A 399 37.39 -15.61 -5.49
N GLU A 400 37.61 -15.55 -4.16
CA GLU A 400 36.59 -15.85 -3.15
C GLU A 400 35.51 -14.76 -3.08
N LEU A 401 35.87 -13.50 -3.34
CA LEU A 401 34.93 -12.38 -3.38
C LEU A 401 33.97 -12.47 -4.58
N MET A 402 34.29 -13.26 -5.60
CA MET A 402 33.49 -13.41 -6.83
C MET A 402 32.43 -14.51 -6.70
N THR A 403 31.49 -14.30 -5.77
CA THR A 403 30.47 -15.30 -5.39
C THR A 403 29.39 -15.55 -6.46
N SER A 404 29.22 -14.64 -7.42
CA SER A 404 28.25 -14.70 -8.53
C SER A 404 28.76 -15.42 -9.79
N PHE A 405 29.98 -15.98 -9.76
CA PHE A 405 30.57 -16.62 -10.92
C PHE A 405 29.89 -17.94 -11.30
N SER A 406 29.39 -18.04 -12.54
CA SER A 406 28.61 -19.18 -13.05
C SER A 406 29.43 -20.42 -13.43
N GLY A 407 30.76 -20.34 -13.42
CA GLY A 407 31.65 -21.45 -13.81
C GLY A 407 31.92 -21.58 -15.32
N ALA A 408 31.40 -20.65 -16.13
CA ALA A 408 31.61 -20.59 -17.58
C ALA A 408 32.63 -19.51 -17.98
N LEU A 409 33.32 -19.68 -19.12
CA LEU A 409 34.26 -18.67 -19.63
C LEU A 409 33.53 -17.39 -20.06
N GLY A 410 34.04 -16.24 -19.63
CA GLY A 410 33.56 -14.92 -20.01
C GLY A 410 34.00 -14.51 -21.43
N LYS A 411 33.67 -13.27 -21.80
CA LYS A 411 33.97 -12.74 -23.14
C LYS A 411 35.46 -12.67 -23.43
N HIS A 412 36.30 -12.41 -22.42
CA HIS A 412 37.73 -12.28 -22.60
C HIS A 412 38.38 -13.65 -22.83
N SER A 413 38.25 -14.59 -21.89
CA SER A 413 38.85 -15.93 -21.99
C SER A 413 38.35 -16.70 -23.21
N SER A 414 37.04 -16.65 -23.50
CA SER A 414 36.47 -17.27 -24.71
C SER A 414 37.09 -16.69 -25.99
N GLY A 415 37.29 -15.37 -26.04
CA GLY A 415 37.96 -14.69 -27.14
C GLY A 415 39.43 -15.09 -27.29
N GLN A 416 40.15 -15.26 -26.17
CA GLN A 416 41.55 -15.71 -26.17
C GLN A 416 41.68 -17.16 -26.63
N VAL A 417 40.81 -18.08 -26.18
CA VAL A 417 40.79 -19.48 -26.65
C VAL A 417 40.50 -19.54 -28.15
N ALA A 418 39.54 -18.76 -28.64
CA ALA A 418 39.26 -18.69 -30.09
C ALA A 418 40.47 -18.15 -30.88
N ARG A 419 41.19 -17.17 -30.33
CA ARG A 419 42.43 -16.63 -30.92
C ARG A 419 43.56 -17.66 -30.92
N LEU A 420 43.76 -18.40 -29.84
CA LEU A 420 44.75 -19.46 -29.73
C LEU A 420 44.52 -20.50 -30.85
N ILE A 421 43.29 -20.99 -30.96
CA ILE A 421 42.95 -21.99 -31.98
C ILE A 421 43.15 -21.43 -33.39
N SER A 422 42.61 -20.24 -33.70
CA SER A 422 42.71 -19.67 -35.05
C SER A 422 44.14 -19.28 -35.47
N SER A 423 45.00 -18.87 -34.54
CA SER A 423 46.35 -18.39 -34.83
C SER A 423 47.42 -19.49 -34.76
N LYS A 424 47.27 -20.49 -33.89
CA LYS A 424 48.31 -21.51 -33.63
C LYS A 424 48.00 -22.90 -34.16
N MET A 425 46.74 -23.23 -34.44
CA MET A 425 46.38 -24.54 -35.01
C MET A 425 46.53 -24.55 -36.54
N PRO A 426 46.75 -25.73 -37.16
CA PRO A 426 46.80 -25.86 -38.61
C PRO A 426 45.44 -25.52 -39.25
N GLY A 427 45.47 -25.11 -40.52
CA GLY A 427 44.26 -24.78 -41.28
C GLY A 427 43.30 -25.96 -41.35
N GLY A 428 42.03 -25.74 -40.95
CA GLY A 428 41.00 -26.78 -40.89
C GLY A 428 40.77 -27.39 -39.50
N PHE A 429 41.67 -27.16 -38.53
CA PHE A 429 41.50 -27.63 -37.15
C PHE A 429 40.75 -26.57 -36.31
N SER A 430 39.43 -26.70 -36.24
CA SER A 430 38.55 -25.75 -35.52
C SER A 430 38.49 -26.04 -34.02
N GLN A 431 37.95 -25.10 -33.23
CA GLN A 431 37.74 -25.31 -31.79
C GLN A 431 36.79 -26.49 -31.53
N SER A 432 35.81 -26.72 -32.42
CA SER A 432 34.94 -27.89 -32.37
C SER A 432 35.72 -29.18 -32.64
N ALA A 433 36.68 -29.18 -33.57
CA ALA A 433 37.56 -30.34 -33.80
C ALA A 433 38.46 -30.63 -32.59
N ALA A 434 39.02 -29.60 -31.96
CA ALA A 434 39.82 -29.73 -30.74
C ALA A 434 38.99 -30.30 -29.57
N ARG A 435 37.78 -29.77 -29.34
CA ARG A 435 36.86 -30.27 -28.31
C ARG A 435 36.41 -31.70 -28.58
N GLY A 436 36.07 -32.03 -29.83
CA GLY A 436 35.72 -33.38 -30.24
C GLY A 436 36.85 -34.39 -30.04
N TYR A 437 38.10 -33.98 -30.28
CA TYR A 437 39.28 -34.81 -29.99
C TYR A 437 39.45 -35.07 -28.48
N LEU A 438 39.34 -34.03 -27.65
CA LEU A 438 39.43 -34.16 -26.19
C LEU A 438 38.31 -35.06 -25.62
N GLN A 439 37.09 -34.92 -26.15
CA GLN A 439 35.97 -35.76 -25.74
C GLN A 439 36.15 -37.22 -26.16
N SER A 440 36.56 -37.48 -27.42
CA SER A 440 36.69 -38.85 -27.95
C SER A 440 37.87 -39.63 -27.36
N LYS A 441 39.02 -38.98 -27.15
CA LYS A 441 40.23 -39.64 -26.64
C LYS A 441 40.28 -39.70 -25.11
N TYR A 442 39.87 -38.63 -24.42
CA TYR A 442 40.04 -38.47 -22.97
C TYR A 442 38.74 -38.45 -22.18
N GLY A 443 37.56 -38.50 -22.83
CA GLY A 443 36.27 -38.52 -22.15
C GLY A 443 35.93 -37.20 -21.42
N LEU A 444 36.58 -36.09 -21.77
CA LEU A 444 36.41 -34.80 -21.08
C LEU A 444 35.11 -34.11 -21.50
N GLY A 445 34.28 -33.74 -20.52
CA GLY A 445 33.10 -32.89 -20.70
C GLY A 445 33.43 -31.43 -21.05
N PRO A 446 32.45 -30.64 -21.53
CA PRO A 446 32.67 -29.28 -22.01
C PRO A 446 33.30 -28.34 -20.97
N GLN A 447 32.98 -28.46 -19.69
CA GLN A 447 33.52 -27.58 -18.65
C GLN A 447 34.98 -27.92 -18.33
N ARG A 448 35.34 -29.21 -18.32
CA ARG A 448 36.75 -29.63 -18.21
C ARG A 448 37.57 -29.31 -19.46
N GLN A 449 36.96 -29.35 -20.64
CA GLN A 449 37.61 -28.87 -21.86
C GLN A 449 37.95 -27.38 -21.75
N ASP A 450 37.08 -26.57 -21.14
CA ASP A 450 37.37 -25.15 -20.88
C ASP A 450 38.55 -24.99 -19.93
N GLY A 451 38.60 -25.76 -18.84
CA GLY A 451 39.75 -25.77 -17.93
C GLY A 451 41.07 -26.17 -18.59
N LEU A 452 41.04 -27.16 -19.49
CA LEU A 452 42.21 -27.61 -20.26
C LEU A 452 42.65 -26.56 -21.29
N LEU A 453 41.70 -25.96 -22.02
CA LEU A 453 42.02 -24.92 -23.01
C LEU A 453 42.52 -23.63 -22.34
N LEU A 454 42.07 -23.30 -21.12
CA LEU A 454 42.66 -22.25 -20.30
C LEU A 454 44.12 -22.54 -19.94
N LEU A 455 44.44 -23.78 -19.55
CA LEU A 455 45.83 -24.18 -19.35
C LEU A 455 46.66 -24.02 -20.64
N GLY A 456 46.06 -24.34 -21.79
CA GLY A 456 46.66 -24.14 -23.11
C GLY A 456 47.01 -22.67 -23.43
N LEU A 457 46.28 -21.69 -22.89
CA LEU A 457 46.63 -20.26 -23.04
C LEU A 457 47.94 -19.89 -22.36
N THR A 458 48.34 -20.62 -21.32
CA THR A 458 49.59 -20.39 -20.59
C THR A 458 50.79 -21.14 -21.17
N SER A 459 50.54 -22.08 -22.11
CA SER A 459 51.54 -22.92 -22.76
C SER A 459 51.36 -22.91 -24.29
N GLU A 460 51.19 -21.70 -24.81
CA GLU A 460 50.93 -21.43 -26.23
C GLU A 460 52.14 -21.81 -27.12
N PRO A 461 51.93 -22.54 -28.23
CA PRO A 461 52.97 -22.79 -29.21
C PRO A 461 53.54 -21.48 -29.78
N ALA A 462 54.87 -21.37 -29.82
CA ALA A 462 55.55 -20.16 -30.30
C ALA A 462 55.14 -19.82 -31.76
N SER A 463 55.10 -20.83 -32.62
CA SER A 463 54.65 -20.74 -34.01
C SER A 463 53.42 -21.60 -34.27
N ARG A 464 52.77 -21.38 -35.42
CA ARG A 464 51.64 -22.21 -35.87
C ARG A 464 52.11 -23.65 -36.12
N LEU A 465 51.36 -24.61 -35.60
CA LEU A 465 51.63 -26.04 -35.79
C LEU A 465 51.39 -26.44 -37.26
N GLY A 466 52.27 -27.30 -37.79
CA GLY A 466 52.34 -27.60 -39.21
C GLY A 466 51.28 -28.60 -39.70
N SER A 467 50.92 -29.57 -38.85
CA SER A 467 49.96 -30.63 -39.20
C SER A 467 48.93 -30.87 -38.09
N GLU A 468 47.82 -31.54 -38.44
CA GLU A 468 46.82 -31.98 -37.47
C GLU A 468 47.41 -32.94 -36.42
N ALA A 469 48.42 -33.74 -36.80
CA ALA A 469 49.12 -34.63 -35.88
C ALA A 469 49.88 -33.84 -34.80
N ASP A 470 50.54 -32.75 -35.19
CA ASP A 470 51.26 -31.87 -34.24
C ASP A 470 50.28 -31.18 -33.28
N ALA A 471 49.10 -30.77 -33.77
CA ALA A 471 48.04 -30.19 -32.94
C ALA A 471 47.49 -31.18 -31.91
N LYS A 472 47.26 -32.44 -32.32
CA LYS A 472 46.84 -33.52 -31.42
C LYS A 472 47.92 -33.86 -30.39
N ALA A 473 49.19 -33.93 -30.80
CA ALA A 473 50.30 -34.15 -29.89
C ALA A 473 50.42 -33.05 -28.84
N TRP A 474 50.24 -31.77 -29.23
CA TRP A 474 50.20 -30.67 -28.27
C TRP A 474 49.00 -30.77 -27.32
N LEU A 475 47.80 -31.09 -27.82
CA LEU A 475 46.63 -31.33 -26.95
C LEU A 475 46.85 -32.51 -25.99
N ASP A 476 47.58 -33.53 -26.40
CA ASP A 476 47.94 -34.67 -25.53
C ASP A 476 48.86 -34.22 -24.38
N THR A 477 49.88 -33.39 -24.68
CA THR A 477 50.75 -32.82 -23.63
C THR A 477 49.98 -31.93 -22.66
N LEU A 478 48.98 -31.18 -23.15
CA LEU A 478 48.10 -30.39 -22.29
C LEU A 478 47.16 -31.23 -21.45
N ALA A 479 46.61 -32.31 -21.99
CA ALA A 479 45.76 -33.23 -21.26
C ALA A 479 46.53 -33.82 -20.08
N GLU A 480 47.77 -34.29 -20.29
CA GLU A 480 48.61 -34.80 -19.19
C GLU A 480 48.90 -33.75 -18.12
N ALA A 481 49.16 -32.50 -18.52
CA ALA A 481 49.38 -31.41 -17.58
C ALA A 481 48.10 -31.05 -16.80
N TYR A 482 46.96 -31.01 -17.48
CA TYR A 482 45.65 -30.77 -16.86
C TYR A 482 45.26 -31.90 -15.91
N ALA A 483 45.55 -33.15 -16.25
CA ALA A 483 45.31 -34.30 -15.39
C ALA A 483 46.03 -34.20 -14.04
N LYS A 484 47.30 -33.79 -14.06
CA LYS A 484 48.09 -33.53 -12.86
C LYS A 484 47.51 -32.39 -12.01
N LYS A 485 47.07 -31.29 -12.64
CA LYS A 485 46.49 -30.13 -11.95
C LYS A 485 45.12 -30.44 -11.34
N ALA A 486 44.28 -31.18 -12.07
CA ALA A 486 42.90 -31.49 -11.68
C ALA A 486 42.78 -32.77 -10.84
N GLY A 487 43.87 -33.53 -10.65
CA GLY A 487 43.87 -34.78 -9.89
C GLY A 487 43.09 -35.92 -10.57
N ILE A 488 42.99 -35.91 -11.91
CA ILE A 488 42.25 -36.92 -12.68
C ILE A 488 43.23 -37.91 -13.35
N SER A 489 42.79 -39.15 -13.57
CA SER A 489 43.56 -40.15 -14.33
C SER A 489 42.79 -40.56 -15.58
N TYR A 490 43.48 -40.66 -16.72
CA TYR A 490 42.89 -41.15 -17.96
C TYR A 490 43.00 -42.67 -18.01
N SER A 491 41.88 -43.36 -18.21
CA SER A 491 41.91 -44.80 -18.47
C SER A 491 42.40 -45.03 -19.90
N THR A 492 43.53 -45.72 -20.07
CA THR A 492 43.96 -46.23 -21.38
C THR A 492 43.43 -47.65 -21.52
N ALA A 493 42.66 -47.94 -22.58
CA ALA A 493 42.25 -49.30 -22.89
C ALA A 493 43.50 -50.15 -23.21
N GLY A 494 43.86 -51.05 -22.30
CA GLY A 494 45.02 -51.95 -22.44
C GLY A 494 44.87 -52.91 -23.61
N ALA A 495 45.94 -53.07 -24.38
CA ALA A 495 46.11 -54.08 -25.41
C ALA A 495 46.02 -55.49 -24.82
N GLY A 496 44.83 -56.10 -24.87
CA GLY A 496 44.59 -57.50 -24.51
C GLY A 496 44.68 -58.40 -25.73
N SER A 497 45.72 -59.22 -25.76
CA SER A 497 46.04 -60.23 -26.77
C SER A 497 44.87 -61.11 -27.20
N SER A 498 44.75 -61.27 -28.51
CA SER A 498 43.87 -62.18 -29.26
C SER A 498 43.96 -63.64 -28.81
N GLY A 499 42.86 -64.18 -28.29
CA GLY A 499 42.55 -65.61 -28.32
C GLY A 499 41.74 -65.93 -29.58
N ALA A 500 42.33 -66.69 -30.50
CA ALA A 500 41.76 -67.05 -31.78
C ALA A 500 40.54 -67.99 -31.65
N ALA A 501 39.45 -67.65 -32.33
CA ALA A 501 38.47 -68.61 -32.81
C ALA A 501 38.06 -68.19 -34.24
N ALA A 502 38.49 -69.00 -35.21
CA ALA A 502 38.25 -68.79 -36.62
C ALA A 502 36.77 -69.02 -36.98
N GLY A 503 36.16 -68.05 -37.66
CA GLY A 503 34.82 -68.18 -38.23
C GLY A 503 34.48 -67.01 -39.15
N ALA A 504 34.59 -67.24 -40.46
CA ALA A 504 34.03 -66.49 -41.60
C ALA A 504 34.21 -64.96 -41.64
N ALA A 505 34.99 -64.52 -42.63
CA ALA A 505 35.09 -63.13 -43.06
C ALA A 505 33.73 -62.57 -43.51
N VAL A 506 33.19 -61.64 -42.73
CA VAL A 506 32.32 -60.56 -43.24
C VAL A 506 33.09 -59.27 -43.00
N ALA A 507 33.38 -58.53 -44.07
CA ALA A 507 34.03 -57.23 -43.99
C ALA A 507 33.09 -56.25 -43.25
N VAL A 508 33.30 -56.08 -41.95
CA VAL A 508 32.67 -55.01 -41.18
C VAL A 508 33.34 -53.71 -41.63
N VAL A 509 32.62 -52.89 -42.37
CA VAL A 509 33.06 -51.55 -42.79
C VAL A 509 33.44 -50.77 -41.53
N ASN A 510 34.65 -50.21 -41.51
CA ASN A 510 35.10 -49.33 -40.44
C ASN A 510 34.15 -48.12 -40.34
N SER A 511 33.33 -48.04 -39.28
CA SER A 511 32.33 -46.98 -39.07
C SER A 511 32.93 -45.57 -39.18
N GLU A 512 34.17 -45.34 -38.75
CA GLU A 512 34.81 -44.03 -38.92
C GLU A 512 35.08 -43.69 -40.40
N ALA A 513 35.47 -44.69 -41.19
CA ALA A 513 35.67 -44.52 -42.64
C ALA A 513 34.34 -44.30 -43.37
N PHE A 514 33.27 -44.95 -42.92
CA PHE A 514 31.91 -44.73 -43.42
C PHE A 514 31.39 -43.34 -43.10
N ASP A 515 31.50 -42.88 -41.86
CA ASP A 515 31.07 -41.53 -41.44
C ASP A 515 31.89 -40.44 -42.12
N LYS A 516 33.18 -40.70 -42.40
CA LYS A 516 34.02 -39.81 -43.20
C LYS A 516 33.55 -39.75 -44.65
N ALA A 517 33.27 -40.90 -45.27
CA ALA A 517 32.73 -40.97 -46.62
C ALA A 517 31.35 -40.29 -46.72
N GLN A 518 30.48 -40.46 -45.72
CA GLN A 518 29.19 -39.78 -45.65
C GLN A 518 29.32 -38.27 -45.50
N ARG A 519 30.28 -37.78 -44.69
CA ARG A 519 30.60 -36.34 -44.60
C ARG A 519 31.13 -35.77 -45.92
N GLU A 520 31.99 -36.50 -46.62
CA GLU A 520 32.48 -36.10 -47.94
C GLU A 520 31.35 -36.08 -48.98
N GLN A 521 30.45 -37.06 -48.95
CA GLN A 521 29.26 -37.09 -49.79
C GLN A 521 28.31 -35.92 -49.47
N HIS A 522 28.01 -35.65 -48.20
CA HIS A 522 27.21 -34.50 -47.81
C HIS A 522 27.84 -33.18 -48.23
N ARG A 523 29.18 -33.04 -48.11
CA ARG A 523 29.89 -31.85 -48.59
C ARG A 523 29.70 -31.67 -50.10
N MET A 524 29.82 -32.75 -50.87
CA MET A 524 29.57 -32.73 -52.32
C MET A 524 28.12 -32.33 -52.62
N VAL A 525 27.13 -32.87 -51.89
CA VAL A 525 25.72 -32.50 -52.04
C VAL A 525 25.49 -31.02 -51.73
N THR A 526 26.04 -30.49 -50.64
CA THR A 526 25.94 -29.06 -50.30
C THR A 526 26.55 -28.18 -51.39
N GLN A 527 27.72 -28.55 -51.91
CA GLN A 527 28.36 -27.80 -53.01
C GLN A 527 27.51 -27.82 -54.29
N GLN A 528 26.93 -28.98 -54.64
CA GLN A 528 26.02 -29.08 -55.79
C GLN A 528 24.76 -28.21 -55.58
N LEU A 529 24.19 -28.24 -54.38
CA LEU A 529 23.02 -27.43 -54.01
C LEU A 529 23.34 -25.93 -54.11
N GLU A 530 24.48 -25.47 -53.57
CA GLU A 530 24.90 -24.08 -53.67
C GLU A 530 25.10 -23.62 -55.12
N VAL A 531 25.67 -24.46 -55.97
CA VAL A 531 25.86 -24.15 -57.40
C VAL A 531 24.52 -24.08 -58.13
N LEU A 532 23.62 -25.04 -57.87
CA LEU A 532 22.26 -25.02 -58.43
C LEU A 532 21.47 -23.79 -57.97
N ALA A 533 21.54 -23.44 -56.69
CA ALA A 533 20.90 -22.25 -56.15
C ALA A 533 21.44 -20.98 -56.81
N ARG A 534 22.77 -20.89 -57.01
CA ARG A 534 23.41 -19.77 -57.72
C ARG A 534 22.96 -19.68 -59.18
N TYR A 535 22.87 -20.80 -59.89
CA TYR A 535 22.37 -20.84 -61.27
C TYR A 535 20.90 -20.40 -61.37
N LEU A 536 20.07 -20.84 -60.43
CA LEU A 536 18.65 -20.48 -60.36
C LEU A 536 18.39 -19.06 -59.80
N GLY A 537 19.44 -18.33 -59.38
CA GLY A 537 19.30 -17.03 -58.72
C GLY A 537 18.59 -17.09 -57.36
N LEU A 538 18.60 -18.27 -56.71
CA LEU A 538 17.95 -18.52 -55.42
C LEU A 538 18.90 -18.23 -54.26
N ASP A 539 18.42 -17.42 -53.34
CA ASP A 539 19.14 -17.03 -52.13
C ASP A 539 18.70 -17.88 -50.93
N LEU A 540 19.49 -18.91 -50.62
CA LEU A 540 19.18 -19.89 -49.57
C LEU A 540 19.11 -19.28 -48.16
N ARG A 541 19.69 -18.08 -47.95
CA ARG A 541 19.71 -17.38 -46.65
C ARG A 541 18.71 -16.22 -46.58
N LYS A 542 17.86 -16.06 -47.59
CA LYS A 542 16.86 -14.99 -47.59
C LYS A 542 15.91 -15.09 -46.40
N GLY A 543 15.39 -16.30 -46.12
CA GLY A 543 14.50 -16.54 -44.99
C GLY A 543 15.15 -16.24 -43.64
N ASP A 544 16.40 -16.66 -43.43
CA ASP A 544 17.14 -16.38 -42.19
C ASP A 544 17.34 -14.88 -41.97
N ARG A 545 17.66 -14.12 -43.02
CA ARG A 545 17.83 -12.66 -42.94
C ARG A 545 16.52 -11.93 -42.67
N GLU A 546 15.43 -12.35 -43.31
CA GLU A 546 14.10 -11.80 -43.04
C GLU A 546 13.65 -12.12 -41.61
N PHE A 547 13.95 -13.32 -41.11
CA PHE A 547 13.68 -13.69 -39.71
C PHE A 547 14.52 -12.85 -38.73
N GLU A 548 15.82 -12.65 -38.98
CA GLU A 548 16.67 -11.81 -38.14
C GLU A 548 16.17 -10.35 -38.12
N ALA A 549 15.81 -9.81 -39.28
CA ALA A 549 15.23 -8.47 -39.38
C ALA A 549 13.91 -8.36 -38.61
N ALA A 550 13.00 -9.32 -38.80
CA ALA A 550 11.72 -9.38 -38.08
C ALA A 550 11.91 -9.57 -36.57
N ARG A 551 12.94 -10.31 -36.14
CA ARG A 551 13.27 -10.49 -34.72
C ARG A 551 13.72 -9.17 -34.09
N VAL A 552 14.54 -8.39 -34.79
CA VAL A 552 14.96 -7.05 -34.33
C VAL A 552 13.76 -6.12 -34.26
N GLU A 553 12.93 -6.09 -35.30
CA GLU A 553 11.71 -5.26 -35.34
C GLU A 553 10.71 -5.62 -34.23
N ASN A 554 10.43 -6.90 -34.02
CA ASN A 554 9.57 -7.36 -32.92
C ASN A 554 10.17 -6.99 -31.55
N GLY A 555 11.50 -7.03 -31.40
CA GLY A 555 12.15 -6.58 -30.17
C GLY A 555 11.94 -5.09 -29.89
N LEU A 556 11.97 -4.24 -30.93
CA LEU A 556 11.68 -2.81 -30.81
C LEU A 556 10.21 -2.56 -30.46
N LEU A 557 9.28 -3.23 -31.15
CA LEU A 557 7.85 -3.11 -30.88
C LEU A 557 7.49 -3.60 -29.46
N GLN A 558 8.13 -4.68 -29.01
CA GLN A 558 7.94 -5.16 -27.64
C GLN A 558 8.42 -4.13 -26.62
N ALA A 559 9.57 -3.48 -26.85
CA ALA A 559 10.06 -2.42 -25.97
C ALA A 559 9.11 -1.21 -25.91
N GLU A 560 8.46 -0.84 -27.02
CA GLU A 560 7.42 0.21 -27.02
C GLU A 560 6.17 -0.20 -26.23
N VAL A 561 5.73 -1.44 -26.35
CA VAL A 561 4.60 -1.99 -25.58
C VAL A 561 4.95 -2.06 -24.09
N ASP A 562 6.16 -2.49 -23.76
CA ASP A 562 6.65 -2.58 -22.37
C ASP A 562 6.72 -1.20 -21.73
N LEU A 563 7.22 -0.19 -22.45
CA LEU A 563 7.21 1.20 -21.99
C LEU A 563 5.79 1.70 -21.70
N TRP A 564 4.83 1.39 -22.57
CA TRP A 564 3.44 1.79 -22.38
C TRP A 564 2.79 1.06 -21.18
N MET A 565 3.14 -0.21 -20.98
CA MET A 565 2.69 -1.00 -19.83
C MET A 565 3.32 -0.53 -18.52
N GLU A 566 4.58 -0.11 -18.52
CA GLU A 566 5.27 0.44 -17.36
C GLU A 566 4.66 1.79 -16.93
N GLU A 567 4.37 2.68 -17.89
CA GLU A 567 3.78 3.99 -17.61
C GLU A 567 2.34 3.90 -17.10
N HIS A 568 1.48 3.12 -17.77
CA HIS A 568 0.05 3.08 -17.44
C HIS A 568 -0.33 1.95 -16.49
N GLY A 569 0.52 0.93 -16.34
CA GLY A 569 0.23 -0.28 -15.60
C GLY A 569 -0.77 -1.21 -16.28
N GLU A 570 -0.72 -2.48 -15.88
CA GLU A 570 -1.50 -3.56 -16.49
C GLU A 570 -3.02 -3.37 -16.35
N PHE A 571 -3.50 -2.86 -15.21
CA PHE A 571 -4.94 -2.69 -14.97
C PHE A 571 -5.55 -1.64 -15.91
N TYR A 572 -4.84 -0.54 -16.16
CA TYR A 572 -5.27 0.48 -17.11
C TYR A 572 -5.25 -0.09 -18.53
N ALA A 573 -4.15 -0.73 -18.91
CA ALA A 573 -3.93 -1.33 -20.22
C ALA A 573 -5.05 -2.31 -20.63
N ASN A 574 -5.34 -3.25 -19.75
CA ASN A 574 -6.41 -4.22 -19.96
C ASN A 574 -7.79 -3.55 -19.83
N GLY A 575 -7.91 -2.56 -18.94
CA GLY A 575 -9.11 -1.82 -18.64
C GLY A 575 -9.63 -0.93 -19.78
N ILE A 576 -8.79 -0.47 -20.71
CA ILE A 576 -9.21 0.38 -21.83
C ILE A 576 -9.62 -0.41 -23.09
N ARG A 577 -9.56 -1.74 -23.07
CA ARG A 577 -9.93 -2.58 -24.22
C ARG A 577 -11.40 -2.35 -24.63
N PRO A 578 -11.70 -2.08 -25.92
CA PRO A 578 -13.06 -1.87 -26.38
C PRO A 578 -13.90 -3.16 -26.26
N SER A 579 -15.18 -3.01 -25.98
CA SER A 579 -16.15 -4.10 -25.78
C SER A 579 -17.43 -3.93 -26.59
N PHE A 580 -17.69 -2.72 -27.08
CA PHE A 580 -18.91 -2.39 -27.81
C PHE A 580 -18.95 -3.04 -29.19
N ASP A 581 -20.08 -3.69 -29.50
CA ASP A 581 -20.42 -4.25 -30.81
C ASP A 581 -21.94 -4.11 -30.99
N ALA A 582 -22.36 -3.40 -32.04
CA ALA A 582 -23.77 -3.16 -32.33
C ALA A 582 -24.57 -4.47 -32.49
N ARG A 583 -23.95 -5.53 -33.03
CA ARG A 583 -24.58 -6.85 -33.22
C ARG A 583 -24.89 -7.57 -31.91
N LYS A 584 -24.33 -7.11 -30.79
CA LYS A 584 -24.61 -7.63 -29.44
C LYS A 584 -25.72 -6.87 -28.74
N ALA A 585 -26.30 -5.82 -29.35
CA ALA A 585 -27.43 -5.11 -28.79
C ALA A 585 -28.63 -6.07 -28.61
N ARG A 586 -29.20 -6.10 -27.39
CA ARG A 586 -30.40 -6.88 -27.08
C ARG A 586 -31.56 -5.94 -26.87
N THR A 587 -32.55 -6.02 -27.74
CA THR A 587 -33.76 -5.21 -27.67
C THR A 587 -34.88 -6.01 -27.02
N PHE A 588 -35.49 -5.45 -25.98
CA PHE A 588 -36.69 -5.95 -25.32
C PHE A 588 -37.81 -4.92 -25.52
N ASP A 589 -38.83 -5.27 -26.30
CA ASP A 589 -39.94 -4.40 -26.69
C ASP A 589 -41.32 -5.08 -26.61
N SER A 590 -41.34 -6.37 -26.26
CA SER A 590 -42.52 -7.24 -26.33
C SER A 590 -43.47 -7.12 -25.12
N TYR A 591 -43.73 -5.90 -24.63
CA TYR A 591 -44.60 -5.63 -23.47
C TYR A 591 -45.99 -6.27 -23.63
N TRP A 592 -46.51 -6.35 -24.86
CA TRP A 592 -47.81 -6.93 -25.21
C TRP A 592 -47.90 -8.42 -24.85
N ASN A 593 -46.77 -9.14 -24.86
CA ASN A 593 -46.74 -10.55 -24.45
C ASN A 593 -46.71 -10.68 -22.93
N TRP A 594 -45.82 -9.94 -22.28
CA TRP A 594 -45.64 -9.97 -20.83
C TRP A 594 -46.90 -9.53 -20.09
N ALA A 595 -47.66 -8.58 -20.65
CA ALA A 595 -48.96 -8.20 -20.11
C ALA A 595 -49.96 -9.37 -20.03
N ARG A 596 -50.01 -10.22 -21.07
CA ARG A 596 -50.90 -11.39 -21.08
C ARG A 596 -50.44 -12.47 -20.11
N GLN A 597 -49.12 -12.66 -20.00
CA GLN A 597 -48.54 -13.58 -19.03
C GLN A 597 -48.85 -13.14 -17.59
N ASP A 598 -48.59 -11.88 -17.25
CA ASP A 598 -48.80 -11.36 -15.90
C ASP A 598 -50.28 -11.37 -15.52
N ALA A 599 -51.18 -11.00 -16.45
CA ALA A 599 -52.62 -11.11 -16.24
C ALA A 599 -53.05 -12.57 -15.93
N LEU A 600 -52.42 -13.55 -16.58
CA LEU A 600 -52.72 -14.97 -16.36
C LEU A 600 -52.15 -15.49 -15.04
N ILE A 601 -50.90 -15.11 -14.71
CA ILE A 601 -50.26 -15.46 -13.44
C ILE A 601 -51.09 -14.93 -12.28
N LEU A 602 -51.43 -13.63 -12.31
CA LEU A 602 -52.23 -13.00 -11.28
C LEU A 602 -53.60 -13.68 -11.12
N TYR A 603 -54.26 -14.00 -12.24
CA TYR A 603 -55.54 -14.73 -12.23
C TYR A 603 -55.41 -16.09 -11.53
N TYR A 604 -54.39 -16.89 -11.83
CA TYR A 604 -54.19 -18.19 -11.18
C TYR A 604 -53.69 -18.11 -9.73
N GLU A 605 -52.92 -17.09 -9.38
CA GLU A 605 -52.46 -16.89 -8.00
C GLU A 605 -53.64 -16.59 -7.05
N ILE A 606 -54.64 -15.83 -7.53
CA ILE A 606 -55.89 -15.61 -6.79
C ILE A 606 -56.72 -16.90 -6.75
N LEU A 607 -56.87 -17.62 -7.88
CA LEU A 607 -57.63 -18.88 -7.93
C LEU A 607 -57.09 -19.95 -6.97
N PHE A 608 -55.77 -20.09 -6.88
CA PHE A 608 -55.11 -21.04 -5.98
C PHE A 608 -54.98 -20.55 -4.53
N GLY A 609 -55.54 -19.38 -4.20
CA GLY A 609 -55.54 -18.82 -2.85
C GLY A 609 -54.15 -18.45 -2.33
N ARG A 610 -53.18 -18.22 -3.23
CA ARG A 610 -51.83 -17.74 -2.84
C ARG A 610 -51.85 -16.26 -2.48
N LEU A 611 -52.83 -15.53 -3.03
CA LEU A 611 -53.06 -14.11 -2.78
C LEU A 611 -54.46 -13.94 -2.16
N THR A 612 -54.52 -13.35 -0.96
CA THR A 612 -55.76 -12.96 -0.26
C THR A 612 -55.95 -11.44 -0.34
N GLU A 613 -57.20 -10.96 -0.14
CA GLU A 613 -57.74 -9.62 -0.49
C GLU A 613 -56.93 -8.33 -0.18
N VAL A 614 -55.78 -8.36 0.50
CA VAL A 614 -55.03 -7.13 0.81
C VAL A 614 -53.51 -7.37 0.83
N ASP A 615 -52.88 -7.42 -0.34
CA ASP A 615 -51.41 -7.37 -0.44
C ASP A 615 -50.98 -6.23 -1.39
N ARG A 616 -50.00 -5.41 -0.98
CA ARG A 616 -49.53 -4.25 -1.76
C ARG A 616 -48.79 -4.67 -3.02
N GLU A 617 -48.20 -5.87 -3.01
CA GLU A 617 -47.61 -6.46 -4.20
C GLU A 617 -48.64 -6.57 -5.33
N ILE A 618 -49.89 -6.94 -4.99
CA ILE A 618 -51.00 -6.99 -5.95
C ILE A 618 -51.29 -5.59 -6.51
N THR A 619 -51.29 -4.56 -5.66
CA THR A 619 -51.48 -3.18 -6.10
C THR A 619 -50.39 -2.75 -7.08
N SER A 620 -49.13 -3.08 -6.78
CA SER A 620 -47.97 -2.84 -7.66
C SER A 620 -48.13 -3.57 -9.00
N GLN A 621 -48.52 -4.85 -8.98
CA GLN A 621 -48.76 -5.65 -10.18
C GLN A 621 -49.93 -5.11 -11.03
N CYS A 622 -51.01 -4.64 -10.39
CA CYS A 622 -52.14 -4.02 -11.07
C CYS A 622 -51.75 -2.71 -11.76
N ILE A 623 -50.97 -1.85 -11.11
CA ILE A 623 -50.42 -0.64 -11.74
C ILE A 623 -49.58 -1.01 -12.97
N ARG A 624 -48.71 -2.02 -12.84
CA ARG A 624 -47.89 -2.52 -13.97
C ARG A 624 -48.76 -3.04 -15.11
N LEU A 625 -49.86 -3.75 -14.81
CA LEU A 625 -50.77 -4.24 -15.84
C LEU A 625 -51.56 -3.10 -16.51
N MET A 626 -52.02 -2.11 -15.75
CA MET A 626 -52.65 -0.89 -16.26
C MET A 626 -51.71 -0.14 -17.22
N ASN A 627 -50.43 0.00 -16.87
CA ASN A 627 -49.41 0.61 -17.74
C ASN A 627 -49.19 -0.14 -19.06
N ARG A 628 -49.66 -1.38 -19.17
CA ARG A 628 -49.54 -2.22 -20.37
C ARG A 628 -50.88 -2.43 -21.09
N ALA A 629 -51.93 -1.73 -20.66
CA ALA A 629 -53.27 -1.85 -21.22
C ALA A 629 -53.30 -1.59 -22.72
N ASN A 630 -53.79 -2.57 -23.47
CA ASN A 630 -53.99 -2.52 -24.91
C ASN A 630 -55.25 -3.31 -25.30
N PRO A 631 -55.83 -3.09 -26.50
CA PRO A 631 -57.08 -3.74 -26.89
C PRO A 631 -57.04 -5.28 -26.91
N ALA A 632 -55.86 -5.87 -27.15
CA ALA A 632 -55.70 -7.33 -27.15
C ALA A 632 -55.73 -7.92 -25.74
N LEU A 633 -55.11 -7.24 -24.77
CA LEU A 633 -55.15 -7.59 -23.35
C LEU A 633 -56.59 -7.48 -22.81
N MET A 634 -57.33 -6.44 -23.19
CA MET A 634 -58.71 -6.27 -22.78
C MET A 634 -59.59 -7.44 -23.24
N ARG A 635 -59.49 -7.86 -24.52
CA ARG A 635 -60.20 -9.05 -25.02
C ARG A 635 -59.79 -10.32 -24.26
N TYR A 636 -58.51 -10.45 -23.94
CA TYR A 636 -57.99 -11.60 -23.19
C TYR A 636 -58.55 -11.66 -21.76
N MET A 637 -58.57 -10.54 -21.04
CA MET A 637 -59.16 -10.44 -19.71
C MET A 637 -60.67 -10.69 -19.74
N ALA A 638 -61.39 -10.10 -20.69
CA ALA A 638 -62.83 -10.30 -20.86
C ALA A 638 -63.19 -11.79 -21.06
N TYR A 639 -62.39 -12.51 -21.86
CA TYR A 639 -62.57 -13.95 -22.06
C TYR A 639 -62.41 -14.74 -20.76
N ASN A 640 -61.36 -14.45 -19.96
CA ASN A 640 -61.14 -15.16 -18.69
C ASN A 640 -62.26 -14.84 -17.68
N ILE A 641 -62.71 -13.59 -17.59
CA ILE A 641 -63.82 -13.17 -16.72
C ILE A 641 -65.13 -13.88 -17.10
N ALA A 642 -65.43 -13.99 -18.39
CA ALA A 642 -66.65 -14.63 -18.88
C ALA A 642 -66.68 -16.14 -18.64
N ASN A 643 -65.53 -16.81 -18.66
CA ASN A 643 -65.40 -18.25 -18.51
C ASN A 643 -65.05 -18.71 -17.08
N THR A 644 -64.99 -17.79 -16.11
CA THR A 644 -64.77 -18.14 -14.71
C THR A 644 -66.10 -18.58 -14.07
N ASP A 645 -66.19 -19.86 -13.68
CA ASP A 645 -67.35 -20.42 -13.00
C ASP A 645 -67.25 -20.21 -11.48
N GLU A 646 -68.11 -19.35 -10.94
CA GLU A 646 -68.18 -19.01 -9.51
C GLU A 646 -68.60 -20.19 -8.62
N SER A 647 -69.29 -21.20 -9.18
CA SER A 647 -69.76 -22.36 -8.41
C SER A 647 -68.62 -23.27 -7.92
N ARG A 648 -67.40 -23.09 -8.45
CA ARG A 648 -66.21 -23.90 -8.15
C ARG A 648 -65.52 -23.56 -6.83
N GLY A 649 -65.89 -22.46 -6.17
CA GLY A 649 -65.39 -22.09 -4.84
C GLY A 649 -65.26 -20.58 -4.63
N GLU A 650 -65.02 -20.18 -3.38
CA GLU A 650 -64.91 -18.76 -2.99
C GLU A 650 -63.75 -18.04 -3.70
N THR A 651 -62.64 -18.73 -3.97
CA THR A 651 -61.50 -18.15 -4.70
C THR A 651 -61.82 -17.86 -6.16
N TYR A 652 -62.72 -18.62 -6.80
CA TYR A 652 -63.17 -18.37 -8.17
C TYR A 652 -64.07 -17.13 -8.24
N LYS A 653 -64.94 -16.95 -7.24
CA LYS A 653 -65.74 -15.73 -7.09
C LYS A 653 -64.85 -14.51 -6.90
N LEU A 654 -63.88 -14.60 -5.97
CA LEU A 654 -62.91 -13.54 -5.73
C LEU A 654 -62.08 -13.20 -6.99
N ALA A 655 -61.59 -14.21 -7.72
CA ALA A 655 -60.83 -14.01 -8.95
C ALA A 655 -61.66 -13.27 -10.01
N ARG A 656 -62.97 -13.57 -10.13
CA ARG A 656 -63.85 -12.90 -11.09
C ARG A 656 -64.13 -11.45 -10.71
N GLU A 657 -64.44 -11.18 -9.44
CA GLU A 657 -64.67 -9.82 -8.92
C GLU A 657 -63.42 -8.95 -9.10
N TYR A 658 -62.26 -9.49 -8.73
CA TYR A 658 -60.97 -8.82 -8.88
C TYR A 658 -60.61 -8.56 -10.34
N ALA A 659 -60.77 -9.57 -11.21
CA ALA A 659 -60.49 -9.42 -12.64
C ALA A 659 -61.42 -8.38 -13.30
N LYS A 660 -62.67 -8.27 -12.85
CA LYS A 660 -63.60 -7.24 -13.31
C LYS A 660 -63.16 -5.83 -12.88
N MET A 661 -62.76 -5.65 -11.63
CA MET A 661 -62.22 -4.37 -11.15
C MET A 661 -60.96 -3.97 -11.93
N LEU A 662 -60.05 -4.93 -12.18
CA LEU A 662 -58.84 -4.68 -12.95
C LEU A 662 -59.15 -4.37 -14.42
N TYR A 663 -60.15 -5.04 -15.01
CA TYR A 663 -60.62 -4.74 -16.37
C TYR A 663 -61.11 -3.29 -16.47
N GLU A 664 -61.97 -2.84 -15.55
CA GLU A 664 -62.48 -1.45 -15.53
C GLU A 664 -61.32 -0.44 -15.37
N ASN A 665 -60.34 -0.73 -14.52
CA ASN A 665 -59.14 0.11 -14.36
C ASN A 665 -58.27 0.14 -15.63
N CYS A 666 -58.07 -1.00 -16.30
CA CYS A 666 -57.33 -1.09 -17.56
C CYS A 666 -58.07 -0.38 -18.71
N GLU A 667 -59.40 -0.38 -18.71
CA GLU A 667 -60.22 0.36 -19.67
C GLU A 667 -60.00 1.87 -19.53
N LEU A 668 -60.01 2.38 -18.29
CA LEU A 668 -59.68 3.78 -18.00
C LEU A 668 -58.23 4.14 -18.36
N ALA A 669 -57.28 3.21 -18.13
CA ALA A 669 -55.88 3.41 -18.47
C ALA A 669 -55.60 3.39 -19.98
N LEU A 670 -56.49 2.82 -20.80
CA LEU A 670 -56.29 2.71 -22.25
C LEU A 670 -56.06 4.08 -22.90
N SER A 671 -56.76 5.12 -22.43
CA SER A 671 -56.68 6.50 -22.93
C SER A 671 -55.60 7.38 -22.30
N HIS A 672 -54.81 6.86 -21.34
CA HIS A 672 -53.82 7.65 -20.57
C HIS A 672 -52.40 7.10 -20.71
N SER A 673 -51.39 7.94 -20.85
CA SER A 673 -49.99 7.51 -20.91
C SER A 673 -49.59 6.64 -19.70
N PRO A 674 -48.70 5.65 -19.86
CA PRO A 674 -48.21 4.86 -18.74
C PRO A 674 -47.46 5.75 -17.74
N VAL A 675 -47.53 5.39 -16.46
CA VAL A 675 -46.94 6.19 -15.38
C VAL A 675 -46.06 5.36 -14.47
N TYR A 676 -44.92 5.93 -14.09
CA TYR A 676 -44.17 5.49 -12.93
C TYR A 676 -44.92 5.91 -11.66
N LYS A 677 -45.30 4.91 -10.86
CA LYS A 677 -45.89 5.12 -9.54
C LYS A 677 -45.42 4.01 -8.62
N ASP A 678 -44.60 4.36 -7.66
CA ASP A 678 -44.09 3.43 -6.66
C ASP A 678 -45.03 3.40 -5.43
N VAL A 679 -45.37 2.19 -5.01
CA VAL A 679 -46.32 1.89 -3.93
C VAL A 679 -45.69 1.05 -2.83
N ASP A 680 -44.40 0.74 -2.95
CA ASP A 680 -43.63 -0.02 -1.99
C ASP A 680 -43.51 0.75 -0.66
N PHE A 681 -43.15 0.03 0.40
CA PHE A 681 -42.99 0.63 1.72
C PHE A 681 -41.58 1.23 1.86
N PRO A 682 -41.46 2.49 2.31
CA PRO A 682 -40.16 3.03 2.70
C PRO A 682 -39.53 2.22 3.84
N THR A 683 -38.28 1.78 3.63
CA THR A 683 -37.52 1.01 4.62
C THR A 683 -36.39 1.83 5.24
N GLY A 684 -35.96 1.44 6.44
CA GLY A 684 -34.84 2.00 7.18
C GLY A 684 -33.83 0.94 7.58
N PRO A 685 -32.58 1.34 7.88
CA PRO A 685 -31.55 0.42 8.31
C PRO A 685 -31.83 -0.08 9.73
N HIS A 686 -31.67 -1.38 9.94
CA HIS A 686 -31.61 -1.98 11.27
C HIS A 686 -30.38 -2.87 11.40
N THR A 687 -29.53 -2.57 12.37
CA THR A 687 -28.33 -3.34 12.67
C THR A 687 -28.43 -3.92 14.07
N GLU A 688 -28.44 -5.24 14.16
CA GLU A 688 -28.47 -5.97 15.41
C GLU A 688 -27.20 -6.80 15.58
N VAL A 689 -26.58 -6.73 16.76
CA VAL A 689 -25.56 -7.69 17.18
C VAL A 689 -26.24 -8.78 18.00
N THR A 690 -26.38 -9.95 17.41
CA THR A 690 -27.05 -11.12 18.02
C THR A 690 -26.38 -11.56 19.32
N ALA A 691 -27.04 -12.43 20.10
CA ALA A 691 -26.49 -12.98 21.34
C ALA A 691 -25.18 -13.75 21.13
N THR A 692 -24.98 -14.41 19.98
CA THR A 692 -23.74 -15.08 19.59
C THR A 692 -22.65 -14.11 19.11
N GLY A 693 -22.97 -12.82 19.00
CA GLY A 693 -22.08 -11.77 18.52
C GLY A 693 -22.02 -11.62 17.00
N ASP A 694 -22.88 -12.29 16.23
CA ASP A 694 -22.99 -12.04 14.79
C ASP A 694 -23.71 -10.72 14.49
N ILE A 695 -23.15 -9.93 13.60
CA ILE A 695 -23.71 -8.64 13.15
C ILE A 695 -24.68 -8.91 12.00
N LYS A 696 -25.97 -8.70 12.24
CA LYS A 696 -27.02 -8.83 11.22
C LYS A 696 -27.53 -7.45 10.83
N TYR A 697 -27.56 -7.22 9.52
CA TYR A 697 -28.17 -6.03 8.92
C TYR A 697 -29.46 -6.43 8.22
N SER A 698 -30.53 -5.67 8.45
CA SER A 698 -31.81 -5.84 7.79
C SER A 698 -32.44 -4.50 7.43
N GLU A 699 -33.19 -4.50 6.34
CA GLU A 699 -34.04 -3.38 5.92
C GLU A 699 -35.43 -3.58 6.56
N VAL A 700 -35.84 -2.66 7.43
CA VAL A 700 -37.11 -2.74 8.16
C VAL A 700 -38.05 -1.62 7.75
N HIS A 701 -39.36 -1.86 7.75
CA HIS A 701 -40.35 -0.83 7.47
C HIS A 701 -40.27 0.30 8.51
N ARG A 702 -40.29 1.55 8.03
CA ARG A 702 -40.30 2.70 8.94
C ARG A 702 -41.68 2.86 9.56
N PRO A 703 -41.80 3.01 10.90
CA PRO A 703 -43.10 3.06 11.57
C PRO A 703 -43.94 4.28 11.17
N ASP A 704 -43.29 5.42 10.91
CA ASP A 704 -43.94 6.71 10.61
C ASP A 704 -44.15 6.96 9.10
N GLU A 705 -43.68 6.07 8.23
CA GLU A 705 -43.69 6.25 6.77
C GLU A 705 -44.32 5.03 6.08
N ARG A 706 -45.62 5.10 5.77
CA ARG A 706 -46.34 3.98 5.14
C ARG A 706 -46.43 4.09 3.62
N LYS A 707 -46.18 5.27 3.07
CA LYS A 707 -46.24 5.58 1.63
C LYS A 707 -45.17 6.61 1.28
N LEU A 708 -44.79 6.69 0.00
CA LEU A 708 -43.85 7.73 -0.46
C LEU A 708 -44.34 9.16 -0.20
N LEU A 709 -45.66 9.38 -0.09
CA LEU A 709 -46.19 10.68 0.31
C LEU A 709 -45.74 11.09 1.73
N ASP A 710 -45.70 10.13 2.66
CA ASP A 710 -45.23 10.37 4.04
C ASP A 710 -43.71 10.62 4.05
N TYR A 711 -42.98 9.89 3.20
CA TYR A 711 -41.56 10.13 2.95
C TYR A 711 -41.29 11.56 2.46
N VAL A 712 -42.02 12.06 1.45
CA VAL A 712 -41.85 13.43 0.93
C VAL A 712 -42.12 14.47 2.03
N ARG A 713 -43.16 14.27 2.85
CA ARG A 713 -43.43 15.14 4.02
C ARG A 713 -42.28 15.13 5.02
N LYS A 714 -41.67 13.97 5.27
CA LYS A 714 -40.49 13.86 6.14
C LYS A 714 -39.27 14.56 5.54
N MET A 715 -39.07 14.46 4.23
CA MET A 715 -37.99 15.14 3.52
C MET A 715 -38.15 16.66 3.58
N GLN A 716 -39.40 17.15 3.48
CA GLN A 716 -39.75 18.56 3.63
C GLN A 716 -39.51 19.07 5.06
N ALA A 717 -39.83 18.27 6.08
CA ALA A 717 -39.69 18.65 7.48
C ALA A 717 -38.22 18.79 7.93
N GLY A 718 -37.31 18.01 7.34
CA GLY A 718 -35.90 17.98 7.74
C GLY A 718 -35.67 17.30 9.10
N GLY A 719 -34.51 17.58 9.70
CA GLY A 719 -34.09 17.08 11.02
C GLY A 719 -33.64 18.20 11.96
N GLU A 720 -33.36 17.87 13.23
CA GLU A 720 -32.92 18.87 14.22
C GLU A 720 -31.61 19.56 13.81
N LEU A 721 -30.66 18.80 13.24
CA LEU A 721 -29.40 19.33 12.71
C LEU A 721 -29.57 20.28 11.53
N THR A 722 -30.71 20.21 10.83
CA THR A 722 -30.98 21.04 9.64
C THR A 722 -31.66 22.37 9.98
N ARG A 723 -31.87 22.67 11.27
CA ARG A 723 -32.43 23.94 11.75
C ARG A 723 -31.37 25.04 11.74
N PHE A 724 -31.65 26.14 11.05
CA PHE A 724 -30.86 27.36 10.98
C PHE A 724 -31.24 28.32 12.10
N SER A 725 -30.32 28.61 13.02
CA SER A 725 -30.53 29.65 14.02
C SER A 725 -30.33 31.05 13.42
N GLY A 726 -31.25 31.99 13.67
CA GLY A 726 -31.15 33.37 13.17
C GLY A 726 -29.86 34.10 13.55
N ARG A 727 -29.18 33.66 14.62
CA ARG A 727 -27.90 34.17 15.11
C ARG A 727 -26.72 33.83 14.16
N GLN A 728 -26.68 32.61 13.62
CA GLN A 728 -25.67 32.20 12.63
C GLN A 728 -25.82 32.96 11.30
N ARG A 729 -27.07 33.27 10.89
CA ARG A 729 -27.33 34.09 9.68
C ARG A 729 -26.77 35.51 9.83
N VAL A 730 -26.89 36.11 11.03
CA VAL A 730 -26.33 37.44 11.31
C VAL A 730 -24.80 37.41 11.31
N GLU A 731 -24.18 36.40 11.93
CA GLU A 731 -22.72 36.23 11.94
C GLU A 731 -22.14 35.99 10.53
N GLN A 732 -22.77 35.12 9.74
CA GLN A 732 -22.34 34.85 8.36
C GLN A 732 -22.53 36.07 7.45
N ASN A 733 -23.65 36.79 7.57
CA ASN A 733 -23.91 38.00 6.79
C ASN A 733 -22.94 39.14 7.18
N LEU A 734 -22.62 39.29 8.47
CA LEU A 734 -21.60 40.25 8.93
C LEU A 734 -20.21 39.89 8.42
N ALA A 735 -19.83 38.60 8.47
CA ALA A 735 -18.55 38.13 7.92
C ALA A 735 -18.45 38.35 6.40
N LYS A 736 -19.56 38.17 5.66
CA LYS A 736 -19.64 38.44 4.21
C LYS A 736 -19.53 39.94 3.91
N ILE A 737 -20.24 40.80 4.65
CA ILE A 737 -20.09 42.26 4.54
C ILE A 737 -18.63 42.65 4.79
N TYR A 738 -17.99 42.08 5.82
CA TYR A 738 -16.60 42.34 6.14
C TYR A 738 -15.64 41.89 5.02
N ARG A 739 -15.87 40.73 4.39
CA ARG A 739 -15.08 40.26 3.22
C ARG A 739 -15.25 41.16 1.99
N ILE A 740 -16.49 41.56 1.67
CA ILE A 740 -16.78 42.44 0.52
C ILE A 740 -16.09 43.81 0.72
N ILE A 741 -16.15 44.35 1.94
CA ILE A 741 -15.48 45.60 2.30
C ILE A 741 -13.95 45.46 2.22
N LYS A 742 -13.40 44.30 2.62
CA LYS A 742 -11.95 44.05 2.60
C LYS A 742 -11.39 43.82 1.19
N GLN A 743 -12.19 43.30 0.26
CA GLN A 743 -11.73 42.94 -1.10
C GLN A 743 -11.81 44.09 -2.11
N GLN A 744 -12.47 45.22 -1.83
CA GLN A 744 -12.61 46.33 -2.79
C GLN A 744 -12.19 47.69 -2.17
N ASN A 745 -11.13 48.30 -2.70
CA ASN A 745 -10.69 49.68 -2.34
C ASN A 745 -11.62 50.79 -2.88
N SER A 746 -12.60 50.48 -3.73
CA SER A 746 -13.62 51.42 -4.21
C SER A 746 -14.92 50.68 -4.56
N LEU A 747 -16.02 51.07 -3.92
CA LEU A 747 -17.31 50.38 -3.97
C LEU A 747 -18.06 50.68 -5.29
N LYS A 748 -18.15 49.70 -6.19
CA LYS A 748 -19.03 49.74 -7.38
C LYS A 748 -20.52 49.78 -6.99
N LYS A 749 -21.38 50.29 -7.88
CA LYS A 749 -22.83 50.48 -7.65
C LYS A 749 -23.56 49.17 -7.31
N ASP A 750 -23.15 48.06 -7.93
CA ASP A 750 -23.73 46.73 -7.69
C ASP A 750 -23.31 46.17 -6.32
N SER A 751 -22.06 46.40 -5.91
CA SER A 751 -21.57 46.07 -4.56
C SER A 751 -22.33 46.84 -3.48
N LYS A 752 -22.71 48.09 -3.75
CA LYS A 752 -23.55 48.88 -2.83
C LYS A 752 -24.94 48.30 -2.67
N GLN A 753 -25.59 47.86 -3.75
CA GLN A 753 -26.90 47.20 -3.66
C GLN A 753 -26.83 45.86 -2.92
N ALA A 754 -25.78 45.07 -3.15
CA ALA A 754 -25.56 43.81 -2.44
C ALA A 754 -25.33 44.03 -0.93
N ILE A 755 -24.49 45.00 -0.55
CA ILE A 755 -24.26 45.39 0.84
C ILE A 755 -25.56 45.91 1.47
N GLN A 756 -26.31 46.75 0.77
CA GLN A 756 -27.56 47.31 1.26
C GLN A 756 -28.61 46.21 1.50
N GLY A 757 -28.69 45.22 0.60
CA GLY A 757 -29.53 44.02 0.75
C GLY A 757 -29.14 43.17 1.96
N LEU A 758 -27.85 42.84 2.10
CA LEU A 758 -27.31 42.10 3.25
C LEU A 758 -27.52 42.84 4.57
N TYR A 759 -27.36 44.17 4.57
CA TYR A 759 -27.58 45.02 5.73
C TYR A 759 -29.05 45.11 6.12
N THR A 760 -29.98 45.21 5.15
CA THR A 760 -31.42 45.10 5.43
C THR A 760 -31.82 43.74 5.98
N ASP A 761 -31.20 42.66 5.53
CA ASP A 761 -31.46 41.32 6.04
C ASP A 761 -30.92 41.12 7.46
N VAL A 762 -29.74 41.69 7.78
CA VAL A 762 -29.20 41.75 9.14
C VAL A 762 -30.11 42.57 10.06
N LEU A 763 -30.57 43.75 9.62
CA LEU A 763 -31.51 44.59 10.38
C LEU A 763 -32.88 43.93 10.57
N ARG A 764 -33.37 43.19 9.57
CA ARG A 764 -34.63 42.44 9.66
C ARG A 764 -34.50 41.28 10.65
N ALA A 765 -33.35 40.59 10.66
CA ALA A 765 -33.07 39.53 11.62
C ALA A 765 -32.91 40.06 13.06
N LEU A 766 -32.28 41.24 13.23
CA LEU A 766 -32.12 41.90 14.54
C LEU A 766 -33.42 42.50 15.10
N ARG A 767 -34.36 42.93 14.24
CA ARG A 767 -35.68 43.45 14.64
C ARG A 767 -36.66 42.37 15.11
N MET A 768 -36.38 41.09 14.84
CA MET A 768 -37.22 39.96 15.21
C MET A 768 -36.74 39.33 16.53
N SER A 769 -36.80 40.10 17.61
CA SER A 769 -36.83 39.63 19.01
C SER A 769 -37.99 40.34 19.73
N PRO A 770 -38.74 39.66 20.60
CA PRO A 770 -40.19 39.84 20.67
C PRO A 770 -40.59 41.08 21.48
N ARG A 771 -41.38 41.96 20.87
CA ARG A 771 -42.28 42.89 21.57
C ARG A 771 -43.63 42.96 20.82
N ILE A 772 -44.64 42.35 21.44
CA ILE A 772 -46.03 42.82 21.63
C ILE A 772 -46.59 43.76 20.53
N MET A 773 -47.60 43.31 19.76
CA MET A 773 -49.01 43.76 19.86
C MET A 773 -49.92 43.22 18.73
N GLU A 774 -51.13 42.93 19.19
CA GLU A 774 -52.45 42.69 18.59
C GLU A 774 -52.85 43.31 17.23
N GLU A 775 -53.79 42.57 16.62
CA GLU A 775 -54.98 42.98 15.83
C GLU A 775 -54.89 44.10 14.78
N SER A 776 -55.23 43.75 13.53
CA SER A 776 -56.44 44.26 12.85
C SER A 776 -56.57 43.64 11.46
N GLY A 777 -57.73 43.05 11.18
CA GLY A 777 -57.99 42.32 9.95
C GLY A 777 -58.48 43.20 8.80
N VAL A 778 -58.33 42.68 7.57
CA VAL A 778 -59.26 42.93 6.45
C VAL A 778 -59.35 41.67 5.58
N ARG A 779 -60.56 41.09 5.50
CA ARG A 779 -60.98 40.05 4.54
C ARG A 779 -61.49 40.69 3.24
N ARG A 780 -61.10 40.13 2.08
CA ARG A 780 -61.91 40.00 0.82
C ARG A 780 -61.33 38.80 0.05
N VAL A 781 -61.86 37.57 0.17
CA VAL A 781 -63.06 36.98 -0.47
C VAL A 781 -63.03 37.02 -2.00
N PHE A 782 -62.71 35.88 -2.62
CA PHE A 782 -63.60 35.23 -3.60
C PHE A 782 -63.62 33.71 -3.39
N SER A 783 -64.85 33.22 -3.31
CA SER A 783 -65.36 31.87 -3.03
C SER A 783 -65.60 31.13 -4.37
N ARG A 784 -65.76 29.80 -4.54
CA ARG A 784 -65.63 28.55 -3.75
C ARG A 784 -66.31 27.44 -4.59
N SER A 785 -65.79 26.21 -4.57
CA SER A 785 -66.57 24.95 -4.56
C SER A 785 -65.59 23.76 -4.41
N ARG A 786 -65.19 23.41 -3.18
CA ARG A 786 -65.68 22.32 -2.30
C ARG A 786 -65.29 20.89 -2.73
N LEU A 787 -64.32 20.33 -2.00
CA LEU A 787 -64.42 19.06 -1.25
C LEU A 787 -63.49 19.17 -0.02
N SER A 788 -63.97 18.67 1.12
CA SER A 788 -63.50 18.96 2.48
C SER A 788 -62.70 17.81 3.10
N GLY A 789 -61.61 18.13 3.81
CA GLY A 789 -60.96 17.21 4.75
C GLY A 789 -59.57 17.71 5.23
N SER A 790 -59.55 18.42 6.35
CA SER A 790 -58.38 18.82 7.18
C SER A 790 -57.12 19.34 6.47
N SER A 791 -57.11 20.64 6.17
CA SER A 791 -55.88 21.42 5.99
C SER A 791 -55.40 21.88 7.36
N GLU A 792 -54.54 21.09 8.00
CA GLU A 792 -53.47 21.68 8.80
C GLU A 792 -52.45 22.22 7.82
N SER A 793 -52.64 23.46 7.40
CA SER A 793 -51.57 24.25 6.80
C SER A 793 -50.52 24.47 7.89
N ALA A 794 -49.58 23.52 8.00
CA ALA A 794 -48.38 23.68 8.81
C ALA A 794 -47.68 24.97 8.36
N GLU A 795 -47.57 25.92 9.28
CA GLU A 795 -46.61 27.00 9.18
C GLU A 795 -45.26 26.38 8.81
N VAL A 796 -44.79 26.64 7.59
CA VAL A 796 -43.40 26.35 7.24
C VAL A 796 -42.57 27.22 8.18
N ALA A 797 -42.04 26.60 9.24
CA ALA A 797 -41.03 27.21 10.08
C ALA A 797 -39.89 27.63 9.14
N LYS A 798 -39.78 28.95 8.89
CA LYS A 798 -38.85 29.58 7.92
C LYS A 798 -37.36 29.34 8.23
N GLU A 799 -37.05 28.40 9.12
CA GLU A 799 -35.77 28.20 9.79
C GLU A 799 -35.20 26.79 9.57
N THR A 800 -35.82 25.90 8.77
CA THR A 800 -35.28 24.52 8.56
C THR A 800 -34.98 24.25 7.09
N ILE A 801 -33.80 23.70 6.79
CA ILE A 801 -33.45 23.24 5.43
C ILE A 801 -33.99 21.82 5.23
N PRO A 802 -34.82 21.57 4.20
CA PRO A 802 -35.28 20.22 3.86
C PRO A 802 -34.12 19.27 3.55
N PHE A 803 -34.29 17.98 3.85
CA PHE A 803 -33.28 16.96 3.54
C PHE A 803 -32.96 16.86 2.04
N LEU A 804 -33.98 17.08 1.20
CA LEU A 804 -33.85 17.20 -0.24
C LEU A 804 -34.11 18.65 -0.64
N HIS A 805 -33.13 19.30 -1.25
CA HIS A 805 -33.28 20.70 -1.64
C HIS A 805 -32.51 21.07 -2.89
N LEU A 806 -32.97 22.12 -3.57
CA LEU A 806 -32.28 22.70 -4.72
C LEU A 806 -31.45 23.91 -4.28
N LYS A 807 -30.25 24.04 -4.84
CA LYS A 807 -29.38 25.19 -4.65
C LYS A 807 -29.44 26.13 -5.85
N ARG A 808 -29.17 27.40 -5.60
CA ARG A 808 -28.99 28.42 -6.62
C ARG A 808 -27.62 29.05 -6.47
N LYS A 809 -26.98 29.33 -7.60
CA LYS A 809 -25.71 30.03 -7.64
C LYS A 809 -25.92 31.53 -7.38
N LEU A 810 -25.22 32.07 -6.39
CA LEU A 810 -25.20 33.50 -6.09
C LEU A 810 -24.25 34.26 -7.04
N PRO A 811 -24.39 35.59 -7.17
CA PRO A 811 -23.43 36.42 -7.91
C PRO A 811 -21.99 36.33 -7.36
N THR A 812 -21.82 35.93 -6.10
CA THR A 812 -20.51 35.65 -5.48
C THR A 812 -19.84 34.38 -6.02
N GLY A 813 -20.59 33.53 -6.72
CA GLY A 813 -20.11 32.24 -7.23
C GLY A 813 -20.48 31.04 -6.36
N GLU A 814 -20.93 31.25 -5.12
CA GLU A 814 -21.29 30.19 -4.16
C GLU A 814 -22.68 29.61 -4.46
N TRP A 815 -22.87 28.31 -4.20
CA TRP A 815 -24.16 27.63 -4.29
C TRP A 815 -24.84 27.57 -2.93
N GLU A 816 -26.03 28.16 -2.82
CA GLU A 816 -26.79 28.19 -1.56
C GLU A 816 -28.20 27.62 -1.72
N PHE A 817 -28.75 27.13 -0.61
CA PHE A 817 -30.13 26.67 -0.54
C PHE A 817 -31.11 27.72 -1.06
N ASN A 818 -32.01 27.31 -1.96
CA ASN A 818 -33.07 28.16 -2.46
C ASN A 818 -34.45 27.59 -2.09
N SER A 819 -35.19 28.34 -1.25
CA SER A 819 -36.50 27.90 -0.77
C SER A 819 -37.55 27.76 -1.88
N ARG A 820 -37.54 28.65 -2.89
CA ARG A 820 -38.51 28.62 -3.99
C ARG A 820 -38.29 27.43 -4.92
N LEU A 821 -37.04 27.20 -5.34
CA LEU A 821 -36.69 26.04 -6.18
C LEU A 821 -36.94 24.73 -5.43
N THR A 822 -36.63 24.71 -4.14
CA THR A 822 -36.89 23.53 -3.28
C THR A 822 -38.38 23.24 -3.13
N ALA A 823 -39.21 24.27 -2.90
CA ALA A 823 -40.66 24.09 -2.81
C ALA A 823 -41.24 23.51 -4.11
N MET A 824 -40.78 24.01 -5.27
CA MET A 824 -41.16 23.48 -6.57
C MET A 824 -40.79 22.00 -6.73
N TYR A 825 -39.58 21.62 -6.33
CA TYR A 825 -39.13 20.22 -6.42
C TYR A 825 -39.90 19.29 -5.47
N LEU A 826 -40.20 19.72 -4.24
CA LEU A 826 -40.98 18.92 -3.29
C LEU A 826 -42.46 18.80 -3.72
N GLU A 827 -43.02 19.82 -4.36
CA GLU A 827 -44.34 19.77 -4.97
C GLU A 827 -44.37 18.74 -6.13
N VAL A 828 -43.34 18.73 -6.97
CA VAL A 828 -43.15 17.71 -8.02
C VAL A 828 -43.12 16.30 -7.42
N LEU A 829 -42.34 16.07 -6.35
CA LEU A 829 -42.32 14.75 -5.70
C LEU A 829 -43.68 14.37 -5.10
N THR A 830 -44.43 15.34 -4.59
CA THR A 830 -45.79 15.13 -4.07
C THR A 830 -46.75 14.74 -5.20
N GLU A 831 -46.68 15.44 -6.34
CA GLU A 831 -47.45 15.13 -7.55
C GLU A 831 -47.14 13.73 -8.09
N MET A 832 -45.86 13.35 -8.13
CA MET A 832 -45.43 12.01 -8.52
C MET A 832 -46.03 10.92 -7.64
N CYS A 833 -46.14 11.17 -6.32
CA CYS A 833 -46.75 10.20 -5.41
C CYS A 833 -48.25 10.01 -5.67
N THR A 834 -48.97 11.09 -6.02
CA THR A 834 -50.43 11.03 -6.23
C THR A 834 -50.79 10.54 -7.62
N ASN A 835 -50.20 11.14 -8.64
CA ASN A 835 -50.59 11.01 -10.04
C ASN A 835 -49.66 10.07 -10.84
N GLY A 836 -48.44 9.86 -10.36
CA GLY A 836 -47.37 9.20 -11.12
C GLY A 836 -46.74 10.12 -12.17
N GLN A 837 -45.69 9.64 -12.83
CA GLN A 837 -44.95 10.38 -13.84
C GLN A 837 -44.82 9.58 -15.14
N THR A 838 -45.16 10.19 -16.28
CA THR A 838 -44.93 9.59 -17.60
C THR A 838 -43.55 9.94 -18.15
N PHE A 839 -42.95 8.97 -18.84
CA PHE A 839 -41.73 9.09 -19.63
C PHE A 839 -41.96 8.64 -21.08
N GLU A 840 -43.21 8.64 -21.53
CA GLU A 840 -43.55 8.29 -22.90
C GLU A 840 -42.81 9.18 -23.90
N ASN A 841 -42.31 8.58 -24.98
CA ASN A 841 -41.51 9.25 -26.02
C ASN A 841 -40.18 9.85 -25.53
N LYS A 842 -39.69 9.46 -24.35
CA LYS A 842 -38.37 9.87 -23.86
C LYS A 842 -37.32 8.82 -24.17
N ASN A 843 -36.24 9.25 -24.82
CA ASN A 843 -35.07 8.42 -25.13
C ASN A 843 -33.99 8.68 -24.07
N VAL A 844 -33.53 7.61 -23.41
CA VAL A 844 -32.60 7.71 -22.28
C VAL A 844 -31.37 6.83 -22.53
N LEU A 845 -30.18 7.38 -22.28
CA LEU A 845 -28.96 6.61 -22.18
C LEU A 845 -28.56 6.47 -20.71
N MET A 846 -28.36 5.25 -20.24
CA MET A 846 -27.92 4.98 -18.86
C MET A 846 -26.65 4.13 -18.85
N THR A 847 -25.68 4.55 -18.01
CA THR A 847 -24.50 3.76 -17.68
C THR A 847 -24.46 3.45 -16.20
N GLY A 848 -23.87 2.30 -15.80
CA GLY A 848 -23.81 1.89 -14.39
C GLY A 848 -25.09 1.25 -13.82
N CYS A 849 -25.90 0.60 -14.64
CA CYS A 849 -27.16 -0.05 -14.23
C CYS A 849 -26.97 -1.52 -13.82
N GLY A 850 -25.91 -1.83 -13.08
CA GLY A 850 -25.67 -3.18 -12.56
C GLY A 850 -26.74 -3.61 -11.56
N LYS A 851 -26.73 -4.89 -11.19
CA LYS A 851 -27.54 -5.41 -10.07
C LYS A 851 -27.18 -4.65 -8.78
N ASP A 852 -28.18 -4.40 -7.94
CA ASP A 852 -28.05 -3.71 -6.65
C ASP A 852 -27.43 -2.29 -6.80
N SER A 853 -27.86 -1.55 -7.84
CA SER A 853 -27.44 -0.17 -8.09
C SER A 853 -28.63 0.79 -8.15
N ILE A 854 -28.38 2.07 -7.87
CA ILE A 854 -29.38 3.14 -8.05
C ILE A 854 -29.87 3.20 -9.49
N GLY A 855 -28.96 2.98 -10.45
CA GLY A 855 -29.29 2.98 -11.88
C GLY A 855 -30.30 1.89 -12.26
N ALA A 856 -30.29 0.73 -11.57
CA ALA A 856 -31.28 -0.31 -11.82
C ALA A 856 -32.69 0.09 -11.35
N GLU A 857 -32.83 0.76 -10.20
CA GLU A 857 -34.14 1.24 -9.73
C GLU A 857 -34.65 2.41 -10.59
N VAL A 858 -33.76 3.31 -11.02
CA VAL A 858 -34.11 4.37 -11.98
C VAL A 858 -34.58 3.76 -13.32
N LEU A 859 -33.91 2.70 -13.80
CA LEU A 859 -34.31 1.99 -15.01
C LEU A 859 -35.73 1.40 -14.89
N LYS A 860 -36.06 0.77 -13.77
CA LYS A 860 -37.42 0.25 -13.52
C LYS A 860 -38.46 1.37 -13.60
N GLY A 861 -38.16 2.53 -13.01
CA GLY A 861 -39.06 3.69 -13.06
C GLY A 861 -39.25 4.24 -14.48
N LEU A 862 -38.16 4.39 -15.24
CA LEU A 862 -38.22 4.85 -16.63
C LEU A 862 -39.03 3.90 -17.53
N LEU A 863 -38.80 2.59 -17.42
CA LEU A 863 -39.56 1.59 -18.18
C LEU A 863 -41.04 1.57 -17.79
N SER A 864 -41.34 1.74 -16.50
CA SER A 864 -42.72 1.82 -16.00
C SER A 864 -43.47 3.05 -16.52
N GLY A 865 -42.76 4.17 -16.75
CA GLY A 865 -43.32 5.37 -17.36
C GLY A 865 -43.32 5.37 -18.89
N GLY A 866 -42.90 4.29 -19.56
CA GLY A 866 -42.95 4.20 -21.04
C GLY A 866 -41.71 4.72 -21.78
N ALA A 867 -40.57 4.88 -21.09
CA ALA A 867 -39.34 5.36 -21.73
C ALA A 867 -38.70 4.33 -22.68
N ARG A 868 -37.91 4.84 -23.62
CA ARG A 868 -37.01 4.04 -24.47
C ARG A 868 -35.59 4.20 -23.94
N VAL A 869 -35.00 3.11 -23.44
CA VAL A 869 -33.77 3.18 -22.65
C VAL A 869 -32.67 2.32 -23.27
N VAL A 870 -31.52 2.93 -23.55
CA VAL A 870 -30.26 2.22 -23.82
C VAL A 870 -29.50 2.06 -22.51
N VAL A 871 -29.27 0.82 -22.11
CA VAL A 871 -28.49 0.45 -20.92
C VAL A 871 -27.17 -0.16 -21.33
N THR A 872 -26.10 0.33 -20.73
CA THR A 872 -24.76 -0.23 -20.92
C THR A 872 -24.40 -1.21 -19.81
N THR A 873 -23.73 -2.30 -20.18
CA THR A 873 -23.14 -3.24 -19.23
C THR A 873 -21.69 -3.55 -19.60
N SER A 874 -20.78 -3.49 -18.62
CA SER A 874 -19.41 -3.98 -18.76
C SER A 874 -19.30 -5.49 -18.56
N ARG A 875 -20.35 -6.13 -18.00
CA ARG A 875 -20.45 -7.58 -17.79
C ARG A 875 -21.51 -8.15 -18.72
N TYR A 876 -21.12 -8.37 -19.97
CA TYR A 876 -22.01 -8.94 -20.99
C TYR A 876 -21.95 -10.47 -20.97
N ASN A 877 -22.88 -11.09 -20.24
CA ASN A 877 -23.03 -12.54 -20.16
C ASN A 877 -24.52 -12.93 -20.07
N ARG A 878 -24.83 -14.22 -20.11
CA ARG A 878 -26.22 -14.72 -20.09
C ARG A 878 -26.98 -14.29 -18.82
N GLU A 879 -26.33 -14.34 -17.66
CA GLU A 879 -26.94 -13.97 -16.38
C GLU A 879 -27.37 -12.49 -16.37
N ALA A 880 -26.51 -11.59 -16.85
CA ALA A 880 -26.81 -10.17 -16.98
C ALA A 880 -27.98 -9.93 -17.96
N MET A 881 -28.03 -10.65 -19.08
CA MET A 881 -29.14 -10.51 -20.04
C MET A 881 -30.47 -10.99 -19.44
N LEU A 882 -30.47 -12.10 -18.71
CA LEU A 882 -31.65 -12.60 -18.01
C LEU A 882 -32.12 -11.63 -16.92
N TYR A 883 -31.19 -10.99 -16.23
CA TYR A 883 -31.50 -9.93 -15.26
C TYR A 883 -32.24 -8.75 -15.91
N TYR A 884 -31.71 -8.20 -17.01
CA TYR A 884 -32.37 -7.09 -17.72
C TYR A 884 -33.69 -7.51 -18.39
N GLN A 885 -33.76 -8.73 -18.93
CA GLN A 885 -35.00 -9.30 -19.43
C GLN A 885 -36.05 -9.38 -18.32
N GLY A 886 -35.67 -9.84 -17.12
CA GLY A 886 -36.55 -9.91 -15.96
C GLY A 886 -37.08 -8.53 -15.54
N ILE A 887 -36.23 -7.50 -15.57
CA ILE A 887 -36.67 -6.12 -15.36
C ILE A 887 -37.69 -5.69 -16.41
N TYR A 888 -37.42 -5.90 -17.70
CA TYR A 888 -38.35 -5.49 -18.74
C TYR A 888 -39.66 -6.26 -18.70
N GLN A 889 -39.61 -7.56 -18.40
CA GLN A 889 -40.81 -8.39 -18.24
C GLN A 889 -41.73 -7.84 -17.15
N GLN A 890 -41.17 -7.44 -16.01
CA GLN A 890 -41.94 -6.93 -14.87
C GLN A 890 -42.38 -5.47 -15.04
N TYR A 891 -41.51 -4.59 -15.54
CA TYR A 891 -41.71 -3.13 -15.50
C TYR A 891 -41.92 -2.48 -16.87
N GLY A 892 -41.74 -3.21 -17.98
CA GLY A 892 -41.88 -2.65 -19.33
C GLY A 892 -43.31 -2.24 -19.66
N ALA A 893 -43.59 -0.94 -19.59
CA ALA A 893 -44.89 -0.37 -19.94
C ALA A 893 -45.12 -0.32 -21.46
N ARG A 894 -46.35 0.03 -21.87
CA ARG A 894 -46.66 0.22 -23.29
C ARG A 894 -45.78 1.30 -23.91
N GLY A 895 -45.22 1.01 -25.09
CA GLY A 895 -44.32 1.93 -25.80
C GLY A 895 -42.89 1.99 -25.24
N SER A 896 -42.61 1.34 -24.11
CA SER A 896 -41.26 1.24 -23.57
C SER A 896 -40.41 0.22 -24.36
N THR A 897 -39.12 0.49 -24.47
CA THR A 897 -38.15 -0.42 -25.07
C THR A 897 -36.86 -0.39 -24.26
N LEU A 898 -36.30 -1.55 -23.93
CA LEU A 898 -35.00 -1.68 -23.28
C LEU A 898 -33.98 -2.23 -24.25
N ILE A 899 -32.89 -1.51 -24.48
CA ILE A 899 -31.78 -1.95 -25.34
C ILE A 899 -30.54 -2.12 -24.48
N VAL A 900 -30.01 -3.33 -24.39
CA VAL A 900 -28.81 -3.63 -23.59
C VAL A 900 -27.62 -3.85 -24.50
N VAL A 901 -26.55 -3.10 -24.28
CA VAL A 901 -25.31 -3.16 -25.09
C VAL A 901 -24.09 -3.44 -24.22
N PRO A 902 -23.12 -4.25 -24.70
CA PRO A 902 -21.80 -4.30 -24.08
C PRO A 902 -21.10 -2.97 -24.28
N PHE A 903 -20.50 -2.41 -23.24
CA PHE A 903 -19.85 -1.12 -23.34
C PHE A 903 -18.84 -0.92 -22.22
N ASN A 904 -17.65 -0.44 -22.60
CA ASN A 904 -16.60 -0.08 -21.70
C ASN A 904 -16.41 1.44 -21.71
N GLN A 905 -16.90 2.11 -20.67
CA GLN A 905 -16.79 3.57 -20.55
C GLN A 905 -15.33 4.05 -20.46
N ALA A 906 -14.35 3.19 -20.15
CA ALA A 906 -12.93 3.56 -20.19
C ALA A 906 -12.36 3.63 -21.62
N SER A 907 -13.00 2.95 -22.58
CA SER A 907 -12.57 2.96 -23.97
C SER A 907 -13.18 4.16 -24.70
N LEU A 908 -12.32 5.04 -25.23
CA LEU A 908 -12.76 6.15 -26.08
C LEU A 908 -13.41 5.65 -27.37
N GLN A 909 -12.97 4.49 -27.88
CA GLN A 909 -13.54 3.89 -29.08
C GLN A 909 -14.98 3.44 -28.83
N ASP A 910 -15.25 2.81 -27.68
CA ASP A 910 -16.61 2.41 -27.29
C ASP A 910 -17.52 3.62 -27.11
N VAL A 911 -17.04 4.71 -26.48
CA VAL A 911 -17.81 5.97 -26.32
C VAL A 911 -18.29 6.50 -27.68
N LYS A 912 -17.39 6.58 -28.66
CA LYS A 912 -17.73 7.03 -30.02
C LYS A 912 -18.72 6.10 -30.71
N LYS A 913 -18.44 4.80 -30.71
CA LYS A 913 -19.28 3.79 -31.38
C LYS A 913 -20.67 3.67 -30.76
N LEU A 914 -20.79 3.81 -29.44
CA LEU A 914 -22.09 3.80 -28.75
C LEU A 914 -22.96 4.98 -29.18
N VAL A 915 -22.39 6.19 -29.17
CA VAL A 915 -23.15 7.39 -29.56
C VAL A 915 -23.50 7.35 -31.05
N GLU A 916 -22.60 6.86 -31.90
CA GLU A 916 -22.87 6.60 -33.32
C GLU A 916 -24.02 5.61 -33.51
N PHE A 917 -24.01 4.48 -32.81
CA PHE A 917 -25.10 3.49 -32.84
C PHE A 917 -26.46 4.06 -32.43
N ILE A 918 -26.47 4.98 -31.46
CA ILE A 918 -27.71 5.62 -31.00
C ILE A 918 -28.26 6.58 -32.05
N TYR A 919 -27.40 7.42 -32.63
CA TYR A 919 -27.81 8.55 -33.47
C TYR A 919 -27.88 8.27 -34.97
N ASP A 920 -27.19 7.25 -35.47
CA ASP A 920 -27.18 6.92 -36.89
C ASP A 920 -28.56 6.40 -37.33
N ASP A 921 -29.15 7.13 -38.28
CA ASP A 921 -30.47 6.93 -38.88
C ASP A 921 -30.37 6.49 -40.36
N SER A 922 -29.17 6.11 -40.81
CA SER A 922 -28.94 5.68 -42.19
C SER A 922 -29.85 4.49 -42.55
N PRO A 923 -30.58 4.52 -43.68
CA PRO A 923 -31.52 3.45 -44.07
C PRO A 923 -30.89 2.05 -44.27
N ARG A 924 -29.55 1.98 -44.28
CA ARG A 924 -28.76 0.76 -44.45
C ARG A 924 -28.14 0.26 -43.15
N SER A 925 -28.19 1.01 -42.06
CA SER A 925 -27.63 0.60 -40.77
C SER A 925 -28.72 0.03 -39.86
N GLU A 926 -28.41 -1.05 -39.13
CA GLU A 926 -29.27 -1.63 -38.08
C GLU A 926 -29.19 -0.80 -36.77
N ASN A 927 -28.89 0.50 -36.90
CA ASN A 927 -28.70 1.44 -35.79
C ASN A 927 -30.03 2.06 -35.35
N LEU A 928 -30.05 2.80 -34.25
CA LEU A 928 -31.31 3.17 -33.59
C LEU A 928 -32.02 4.38 -34.21
N GLY A 929 -31.27 5.35 -34.77
CA GLY A 929 -31.83 6.63 -35.21
C GLY A 929 -32.53 7.41 -34.10
N TRP A 930 -32.10 7.26 -32.85
CA TRP A 930 -32.66 7.94 -31.69
C TRP A 930 -31.98 9.30 -31.44
N ASP A 931 -32.75 10.23 -30.89
CA ASP A 931 -32.21 11.45 -30.29
C ASP A 931 -32.49 11.45 -28.79
N LEU A 932 -31.44 11.52 -27.97
CA LEU A 932 -31.51 11.41 -26.51
C LEU A 932 -32.15 12.63 -25.86
N ASP A 933 -33.05 12.39 -24.91
CA ASP A 933 -33.63 13.40 -24.02
C ASP A 933 -32.94 13.42 -22.65
N TYR A 934 -32.41 12.28 -22.20
CA TYR A 934 -31.76 12.17 -20.90
C TYR A 934 -30.50 11.30 -20.95
N VAL A 935 -29.49 11.69 -20.19
CA VAL A 935 -28.23 10.94 -20.04
C VAL A 935 -27.94 10.75 -18.56
N ILE A 936 -27.79 9.50 -18.12
CA ILE A 936 -27.55 9.11 -16.72
C ILE A 936 -26.22 8.34 -16.66
N PRO A 937 -25.07 9.02 -16.61
CA PRO A 937 -23.75 8.41 -16.71
C PRO A 937 -23.24 7.94 -15.33
N PHE A 938 -23.86 6.90 -14.74
CA PHE A 938 -23.53 6.42 -13.38
C PHE A 938 -22.47 5.32 -13.33
N ALA A 939 -21.81 4.98 -14.44
CA ALA A 939 -20.72 4.01 -14.40
C ALA A 939 -19.55 4.49 -13.53
N ALA A 940 -19.08 3.60 -12.65
CA ALA A 940 -17.96 3.83 -11.75
C ALA A 940 -17.28 2.49 -11.41
N ILE A 941 -16.04 2.57 -10.93
CA ILE A 941 -15.29 1.42 -10.38
C ILE A 941 -15.06 1.68 -8.88
N PRO A 942 -15.22 0.69 -8.00
CA PRO A 942 -14.87 0.83 -6.59
C PRO A 942 -13.35 0.93 -6.38
N GLU A 943 -12.91 1.91 -5.59
CA GLU A 943 -11.51 2.23 -5.27
C GLU A 943 -11.24 2.27 -3.75
N GLN A 944 -11.85 1.35 -2.99
CA GLN A 944 -11.70 1.34 -1.53
C GLN A 944 -10.28 0.96 -1.10
N GLY A 945 -9.75 1.69 -0.10
CA GLY A 945 -8.48 1.39 0.55
C GLY A 945 -7.25 1.97 -0.16
N ARG A 946 -7.43 2.96 -1.04
CA ARG A 946 -6.34 3.60 -1.79
C ARG A 946 -6.12 5.02 -1.30
N GLU A 947 -5.07 5.23 -0.52
CA GLU A 947 -4.66 6.57 -0.10
C GLU A 947 -3.81 7.25 -1.17
N ILE A 948 -3.33 8.47 -0.88
CA ILE A 948 -2.53 9.26 -1.83
C ILE A 948 -1.26 8.54 -2.30
N THR A 949 -0.69 7.65 -1.48
CA THR A 949 0.49 6.83 -1.83
C THR A 949 0.16 5.63 -2.69
N ASP A 950 -1.11 5.20 -2.71
CA ASP A 950 -1.56 3.94 -3.33
C ASP A 950 -2.41 4.18 -4.59
N ILE A 951 -2.35 5.40 -5.12
CA ILE A 951 -2.92 5.75 -6.42
C ILE A 951 -2.10 5.02 -7.48
N ASP A 952 -2.76 4.15 -8.24
CA ASP A 952 -2.14 3.31 -9.26
C ASP A 952 -2.98 3.26 -10.55
N SER A 953 -2.60 2.38 -11.47
CA SER A 953 -3.28 2.12 -12.74
C SER A 953 -4.80 1.88 -12.62
N ARG A 954 -5.29 1.36 -11.49
CA ARG A 954 -6.74 1.19 -11.25
C ARG A 954 -7.42 2.52 -10.96
N SER A 955 -6.79 3.39 -10.18
CA SER A 955 -7.31 4.71 -9.87
C SER A 955 -7.37 5.59 -11.12
N GLU A 956 -6.33 5.53 -11.95
CA GLU A 956 -6.32 6.26 -13.24
C GLU A 956 -7.41 5.79 -14.20
N LEU A 957 -7.64 4.48 -14.28
CA LEU A 957 -8.73 3.92 -15.09
C LEU A 957 -10.09 4.38 -14.56
N ALA A 958 -10.28 4.36 -13.25
CA ALA A 958 -11.52 4.80 -12.61
C ALA A 958 -11.77 6.30 -12.85
N HIS A 959 -10.74 7.13 -12.73
CA HIS A 959 -10.80 8.56 -13.07
C HIS A 959 -11.16 8.79 -14.53
N ARG A 960 -10.57 8.02 -15.45
CA ARG A 960 -10.89 8.06 -16.88
C ARG A 960 -12.37 7.72 -17.13
N ILE A 961 -12.94 6.73 -16.45
CA ILE A 961 -14.36 6.36 -16.57
C ILE A 961 -15.28 7.46 -16.04
N MET A 962 -15.01 7.92 -14.82
CA MET A 962 -15.92 8.79 -14.06
C MET A 962 -15.85 10.26 -14.50
N LEU A 963 -14.73 10.70 -15.07
CA LEU A 963 -14.54 12.08 -15.50
C LEU A 963 -14.23 12.18 -17.00
N THR A 964 -13.03 11.77 -17.42
CA THR A 964 -12.51 12.12 -18.76
C THR A 964 -13.40 11.59 -19.89
N ASN A 965 -13.82 10.33 -19.81
CA ASN A 965 -14.68 9.73 -20.82
C ASN A 965 -16.15 10.05 -20.63
N LEU A 966 -16.59 10.48 -19.44
CA LEU A 966 -17.90 11.10 -19.27
C LEU A 966 -17.95 12.41 -20.07
N LEU A 967 -16.94 13.27 -19.95
CA LEU A 967 -16.84 14.50 -20.73
C LEU A 967 -16.82 14.21 -22.24
N ARG A 968 -16.07 13.18 -22.67
CA ARG A 968 -16.06 12.74 -24.07
C ARG A 968 -17.43 12.23 -24.52
N LEU A 969 -18.13 11.46 -23.70
CA LEU A 969 -19.50 10.99 -23.99
C LEU A 969 -20.45 12.16 -24.24
N LEU A 970 -20.43 13.17 -23.37
CA LEU A 970 -21.23 14.38 -23.55
C LEU A 970 -20.82 15.14 -24.83
N GLY A 971 -19.51 15.26 -25.08
CA GLY A 971 -18.98 15.88 -26.29
C GLY A 971 -19.44 15.19 -27.58
N GLU A 972 -19.44 13.85 -27.62
CA GLU A 972 -19.92 13.08 -28.78
C GLU A 972 -21.43 13.26 -29.00
N ILE A 973 -22.25 13.25 -27.93
CA ILE A 973 -23.70 13.50 -28.04
C ILE A 973 -23.96 14.90 -28.58
N LYS A 974 -23.25 15.91 -28.06
CA LYS A 974 -23.33 17.28 -28.57
C LYS A 974 -22.98 17.34 -30.05
N THR A 975 -21.90 16.68 -30.47
CA THR A 975 -21.47 16.65 -31.88
C THR A 975 -22.56 16.04 -32.75
N LYS A 976 -23.15 14.90 -32.37
CA LYS A 976 -24.23 14.26 -33.14
C LYS A 976 -25.52 15.07 -33.22
N LYS A 977 -25.90 15.78 -32.15
CA LYS A 977 -27.04 16.72 -32.18
C LYS A 977 -26.75 17.94 -33.07
N ALA A 978 -25.55 18.50 -32.99
CA ALA A 978 -25.15 19.65 -33.80
C ALA A 978 -25.06 19.32 -35.30
N GLU A 979 -24.50 18.16 -35.67
CA GLU A 979 -24.45 17.66 -37.06
C GLU A 979 -25.85 17.55 -37.69
N ARG A 980 -26.88 17.30 -36.87
CA ARG A 980 -28.28 17.13 -37.30
C ARG A 980 -29.14 18.39 -37.12
N GLY A 981 -28.59 19.47 -36.54
CA GLY A 981 -29.33 20.71 -36.27
C GLY A 981 -30.38 20.59 -35.15
N TYR A 982 -30.22 19.67 -34.20
CA TYR A 982 -31.16 19.47 -33.08
C TYR A 982 -30.94 20.49 -31.95
N GLU A 983 -31.24 21.77 -32.22
CA GLU A 983 -31.04 22.87 -31.26
C GLU A 983 -32.18 23.03 -30.23
N THR A 984 -33.34 22.39 -30.46
CA THR A 984 -34.56 22.58 -29.66
C THR A 984 -34.90 21.40 -28.75
N ARG A 985 -34.07 20.35 -28.77
CA ARG A 985 -34.25 19.13 -27.95
C ARG A 985 -32.98 18.84 -27.16
N PRO A 986 -32.68 19.62 -26.11
CA PRO A 986 -31.50 19.36 -25.29
C PRO A 986 -31.64 18.04 -24.53
N ALA A 987 -30.53 17.31 -24.39
CA ALA A 987 -30.49 16.15 -23.49
C ALA A 987 -30.13 16.60 -22.07
N GLN A 988 -31.00 16.31 -21.10
CA GLN A 988 -30.74 16.58 -19.69
C GLN A 988 -29.78 15.54 -19.12
N VAL A 989 -28.62 16.00 -18.65
CA VAL A 989 -27.57 15.17 -18.07
C VAL A 989 -27.73 15.15 -16.55
N ILE A 990 -28.01 13.98 -16.00
CA ILE A 990 -28.11 13.75 -14.55
C ILE A 990 -26.71 13.35 -14.04
N LEU A 991 -25.93 14.32 -13.58
CA LEU A 991 -24.56 14.09 -13.13
C LEU A 991 -24.55 13.50 -11.70
N PRO A 992 -23.87 12.36 -11.47
CA PRO A 992 -23.71 11.80 -10.12
C PRO A 992 -22.59 12.55 -9.38
N LEU A 993 -22.95 13.63 -8.69
CA LEU A 993 -22.06 14.37 -7.80
C LEU A 993 -21.97 13.69 -6.43
N SER A 994 -20.94 14.03 -5.66
CA SER A 994 -20.67 13.48 -4.34
C SER A 994 -20.58 14.63 -3.33
N PRO A 995 -21.15 14.49 -2.12
CA PRO A 995 -20.90 15.42 -1.02
C PRO A 995 -19.53 15.17 -0.37
N ASN A 996 -18.92 14.00 -0.63
CA ASN A 996 -17.58 13.65 -0.18
C ASN A 996 -16.54 14.10 -1.21
N HIS A 997 -15.73 15.10 -0.83
CA HIS A 997 -14.56 15.56 -1.57
C HIS A 997 -13.28 15.30 -0.74
N GLY A 998 -13.03 14.03 -0.41
CA GLY A 998 -11.88 13.62 0.41
C GLY A 998 -12.11 13.69 1.93
N LEU A 999 -13.37 13.77 2.39
CA LEU A 999 -13.74 13.78 3.80
C LEU A 999 -13.52 12.42 4.48
N PHE A 1000 -13.78 11.32 3.76
CA PHE A 1000 -13.53 9.96 4.27
C PHE A 1000 -12.07 9.53 4.06
N GLY A 1001 -11.50 9.87 2.91
CA GLY A 1001 -10.17 9.43 2.47
C GLY A 1001 -10.14 7.96 2.02
N SER A 1002 -8.97 7.52 1.55
CA SER A 1002 -8.71 6.16 1.06
C SER A 1002 -9.64 5.71 -0.08
N ASP A 1003 -10.11 6.65 -0.90
CA ASP A 1003 -11.05 6.47 -2.01
C ASP A 1003 -10.42 6.69 -3.40
N GLY A 1004 -9.09 6.62 -3.51
CA GLY A 1004 -8.37 6.73 -4.79
C GLY A 1004 -8.58 8.10 -5.44
N LEU A 1005 -8.96 8.11 -6.73
CA LEU A 1005 -9.26 9.34 -7.48
C LEU A 1005 -10.77 9.64 -7.57
N TYR A 1006 -11.58 9.03 -6.68
CA TYR A 1006 -13.02 9.23 -6.66
C TYR A 1006 -13.40 10.70 -6.39
N SER A 1007 -12.83 11.32 -5.36
CA SER A 1007 -13.13 12.71 -4.98
C SER A 1007 -12.82 13.70 -6.10
N GLU A 1008 -11.67 13.54 -6.75
CA GLU A 1008 -11.15 14.33 -7.86
C GLU A 1008 -12.07 14.20 -9.06
N SER A 1009 -12.52 12.98 -9.35
CA SER A 1009 -13.48 12.72 -10.43
C SER A 1009 -14.80 13.44 -10.19
N LYS A 1010 -15.32 13.39 -8.96
CA LYS A 1010 -16.63 13.94 -8.62
C LYS A 1010 -16.65 15.46 -8.53
N ILE A 1011 -15.63 16.06 -7.92
CA ILE A 1011 -15.52 17.52 -7.80
C ILE A 1011 -15.29 18.18 -9.17
N ALA A 1012 -14.52 17.54 -10.06
CA ALA A 1012 -14.24 18.09 -11.38
C ALA A 1012 -15.49 18.17 -12.28
N LEU A 1013 -16.51 17.34 -12.05
CA LEU A 1013 -17.79 17.41 -12.77
C LEU A 1013 -18.56 18.70 -12.49
N GLU A 1014 -18.33 19.35 -11.34
CA GLU A 1014 -18.98 20.62 -11.00
C GLU A 1014 -18.58 21.75 -11.95
N THR A 1015 -17.46 21.62 -12.64
CA THR A 1015 -17.05 22.60 -13.68
C THR A 1015 -18.08 22.71 -14.81
N LEU A 1016 -18.86 21.64 -15.07
CA LEU A 1016 -19.91 21.63 -16.09
C LEU A 1016 -21.02 22.66 -15.84
N PHE A 1017 -21.27 23.02 -14.58
CA PHE A 1017 -22.21 24.09 -14.25
C PHE A 1017 -21.79 25.45 -14.84
N ASN A 1018 -20.48 25.71 -14.87
CA ASN A 1018 -19.94 26.94 -15.43
C ASN A 1018 -19.76 26.83 -16.95
N ARG A 1019 -19.30 25.67 -17.42
CA ARG A 1019 -19.06 25.42 -18.85
C ARG A 1019 -20.33 25.49 -19.68
N TRP A 1020 -21.48 25.18 -19.09
CA TRP A 1020 -22.78 25.38 -19.75
C TRP A 1020 -23.01 26.83 -20.21
N TYR A 1021 -22.53 27.81 -19.44
CA TYR A 1021 -22.62 29.23 -19.80
C TYR A 1021 -21.46 29.71 -20.69
N SER A 1022 -20.25 29.17 -20.50
CA SER A 1022 -19.05 29.69 -21.17
C SER A 1022 -18.76 29.05 -22.53
N GLU A 1023 -19.46 27.97 -22.89
CA GLU A 1023 -19.24 27.20 -24.11
C GLU A 1023 -20.53 27.05 -24.95
N SER A 1024 -20.37 26.62 -26.21
CA SER A 1024 -21.44 26.56 -27.22
C SER A 1024 -22.17 25.21 -27.26
N TRP A 1025 -22.63 24.73 -26.10
CA TRP A 1025 -23.36 23.45 -26.02
C TRP A 1025 -24.65 23.46 -25.18
N SER A 1026 -25.01 24.60 -24.60
CA SER A 1026 -26.22 24.74 -23.76
C SER A 1026 -27.53 24.41 -24.49
N ALA A 1027 -27.61 24.66 -25.80
CA ALA A 1027 -28.76 24.29 -26.64
C ALA A 1027 -28.92 22.77 -26.82
N TYR A 1028 -27.84 21.99 -26.64
CA TYR A 1028 -27.81 20.55 -26.90
C TYR A 1028 -27.82 19.70 -25.64
N LEU A 1029 -27.25 20.21 -24.54
CA LEU A 1029 -27.17 19.52 -23.25
C LEU A 1029 -27.52 20.48 -22.12
N THR A 1030 -28.36 20.02 -21.19
CA THR A 1030 -28.63 20.73 -19.92
C THR A 1030 -28.06 19.95 -18.75
N ILE A 1031 -27.60 20.65 -17.71
CA ILE A 1031 -26.91 20.02 -16.59
C ILE A 1031 -27.79 20.01 -15.35
N THR A 1032 -28.01 18.81 -14.81
CA THR A 1032 -28.58 18.60 -13.48
C THR A 1032 -27.56 17.85 -12.64
N GLY A 1033 -26.88 18.55 -11.73
CA GLY A 1033 -25.97 17.89 -10.80
C GLY A 1033 -26.73 17.38 -9.59
N THR A 1034 -26.61 16.09 -9.35
CA THR A 1034 -27.28 15.40 -8.26
C THR A 1034 -26.24 15.00 -7.22
N VAL A 1035 -26.23 15.67 -6.07
CA VAL A 1035 -25.39 15.28 -4.92
C VAL A 1035 -26.07 14.11 -4.23
N ILE A 1036 -25.61 12.91 -4.56
CA ILE A 1036 -26.20 11.65 -4.07
C ILE A 1036 -25.74 11.42 -2.63
N GLY A 1037 -26.70 11.36 -1.71
CA GLY A 1037 -26.46 11.04 -0.30
C GLY A 1037 -26.16 9.57 -0.05
N TRP A 1038 -26.06 9.23 1.25
CA TRP A 1038 -25.78 7.88 1.68
C TRP A 1038 -26.90 6.91 1.27
N THR A 1039 -26.62 6.08 0.26
CA THR A 1039 -27.59 5.14 -0.31
C THR A 1039 -27.23 3.70 0.05
N ARG A 1040 -28.10 3.08 0.86
CA ARG A 1040 -27.98 1.73 1.39
C ARG A 1040 -28.21 0.68 0.31
N GLY A 1041 -27.61 -0.49 0.50
CA GLY A 1041 -27.80 -1.65 -0.40
C GLY A 1041 -26.99 -1.59 -1.71
N THR A 1042 -26.29 -0.50 -2.00
CA THR A 1042 -25.40 -0.44 -3.17
C THR A 1042 -24.12 -1.24 -2.94
N GLY A 1043 -23.57 -1.85 -3.99
CA GLY A 1043 -22.31 -2.59 -3.90
C GLY A 1043 -21.13 -1.77 -3.33
N LEU A 1044 -21.14 -0.44 -3.53
CA LEU A 1044 -20.14 0.50 -2.98
C LEU A 1044 -20.29 0.75 -1.48
N MET A 1045 -21.53 0.73 -0.97
CA MET A 1045 -21.86 1.12 0.40
C MET A 1045 -22.25 -0.06 1.29
N ASN A 1046 -22.21 -1.30 0.79
CA ASN A 1046 -22.66 -2.46 1.56
C ASN A 1046 -21.91 -2.63 2.89
N ALA A 1047 -20.60 -2.39 2.90
CA ALA A 1047 -19.77 -2.42 4.13
C ALA A 1047 -20.13 -1.31 5.14
N ASN A 1048 -20.82 -0.26 4.67
CA ASN A 1048 -21.24 0.89 5.44
C ASN A 1048 -22.69 0.76 5.95
N ASN A 1049 -23.47 -0.21 5.47
CA ASN A 1049 -24.86 -0.42 5.88
C ASN A 1049 -25.00 -0.61 7.41
N ILE A 1050 -24.04 -1.30 8.04
CA ILE A 1050 -24.09 -1.59 9.48
C ILE A 1050 -24.12 -0.34 10.38
N VAL A 1051 -23.51 0.77 9.93
CA VAL A 1051 -23.47 2.02 10.70
C VAL A 1051 -24.59 2.99 10.34
N ALA A 1052 -25.39 2.68 9.31
CA ALA A 1052 -26.43 3.58 8.81
C ALA A 1052 -27.47 3.89 9.89
N GLU A 1053 -27.92 2.90 10.67
CA GLU A 1053 -28.85 3.11 11.79
C GLU A 1053 -28.26 4.07 12.85
N GLY A 1054 -26.99 3.87 13.20
CA GLY A 1054 -26.30 4.72 14.19
C GLY A 1054 -26.15 6.16 13.71
N ILE A 1055 -25.93 6.37 12.41
CA ILE A 1055 -25.84 7.69 11.81
C ILE A 1055 -27.21 8.38 11.76
N GLU A 1056 -28.30 7.67 11.41
CA GLU A 1056 -29.65 8.27 11.41
C GLU A 1056 -30.07 8.78 12.79
N LYS A 1057 -29.60 8.14 13.87
CA LYS A 1057 -29.83 8.61 15.26
C LYS A 1057 -29.23 9.99 15.55
N LEU A 1058 -28.30 10.47 14.73
CA LEU A 1058 -27.76 11.83 14.82
C LEU A 1058 -28.71 12.89 14.21
N GLY A 1059 -29.81 12.50 13.59
CA GLY A 1059 -30.79 13.41 13.00
C GLY A 1059 -30.58 13.70 11.51
N VAL A 1060 -29.89 12.80 10.79
CA VAL A 1060 -29.76 12.79 9.33
C VAL A 1060 -30.56 11.65 8.71
N ARG A 1061 -30.72 11.65 7.39
CA ARG A 1061 -31.46 10.62 6.64
C ARG A 1061 -30.56 9.85 5.68
N THR A 1062 -30.55 8.52 5.78
CA THR A 1062 -30.04 7.64 4.73
C THR A 1062 -31.16 7.18 3.80
N PHE A 1063 -30.82 6.75 2.59
CA PHE A 1063 -31.78 6.38 1.55
C PHE A 1063 -31.63 4.92 1.14
N SER A 1064 -32.73 4.24 0.81
CA SER A 1064 -32.69 3.00 0.03
C SER A 1064 -32.40 3.33 -1.45
N THR A 1065 -32.05 2.32 -2.25
CA THR A 1065 -31.89 2.50 -3.70
C THR A 1065 -33.18 2.98 -4.38
N GLN A 1066 -34.33 2.52 -3.89
CA GLN A 1066 -35.66 2.92 -4.37
C GLN A 1066 -35.96 4.39 -4.05
N GLU A 1067 -35.72 4.82 -2.80
CA GLU A 1067 -35.91 6.21 -2.38
C GLU A 1067 -35.03 7.17 -3.19
N MET A 1068 -33.75 6.80 -3.40
CA MET A 1068 -32.84 7.61 -4.20
C MET A 1068 -33.23 7.65 -5.68
N ALA A 1069 -33.72 6.53 -6.23
CA ALA A 1069 -34.24 6.49 -7.59
C ALA A 1069 -35.47 7.37 -7.76
N PHE A 1070 -36.42 7.34 -6.81
CA PHE A 1070 -37.58 8.22 -6.78
C PHE A 1070 -37.17 9.70 -6.78
N ASN A 1071 -36.17 10.07 -5.96
CA ASN A 1071 -35.65 11.44 -5.94
C ASN A 1071 -35.05 11.83 -7.31
N ILE A 1072 -34.25 10.96 -7.92
CA ILE A 1072 -33.62 11.24 -9.23
C ILE A 1072 -34.67 11.37 -10.35
N LEU A 1073 -35.68 10.50 -10.37
CA LEU A 1073 -36.77 10.55 -11.36
C LEU A 1073 -37.56 11.87 -11.27
N GLY A 1074 -37.70 12.43 -10.06
CA GLY A 1074 -38.31 13.75 -9.87
C GLY A 1074 -37.54 14.90 -10.50
N LEU A 1075 -36.22 14.77 -10.64
CA LEU A 1075 -35.42 15.77 -11.37
C LEU A 1075 -35.67 15.73 -12.89
N MET A 1076 -36.26 14.64 -13.40
CA MET A 1076 -36.61 14.47 -14.81
C MET A 1076 -38.05 14.92 -15.10
N HIS A 1077 -38.80 15.39 -14.10
CA HIS A 1077 -40.16 15.89 -14.25
C HIS A 1077 -40.21 17.08 -15.22
N PRO A 1078 -41.25 17.24 -16.06
CA PRO A 1078 -41.34 18.34 -17.02
C PRO A 1078 -41.07 19.73 -16.42
N THR A 1079 -41.55 19.99 -15.21
CA THR A 1079 -41.32 21.24 -14.46
C THR A 1079 -39.83 21.49 -14.20
N ILE A 1080 -39.09 20.47 -13.76
CA ILE A 1080 -37.64 20.59 -13.47
C ILE A 1080 -36.83 20.56 -14.77
N ASN A 1081 -37.21 19.75 -15.75
CA ASN A 1081 -36.57 19.74 -17.06
C ASN A 1081 -36.64 21.13 -17.71
N ALA A 1082 -37.80 21.79 -17.69
CA ALA A 1082 -37.95 23.16 -18.17
C ALA A 1082 -37.05 24.16 -17.41
N LEU A 1083 -36.87 23.99 -16.09
CA LEU A 1083 -35.93 24.78 -15.29
C LEU A 1083 -34.48 24.60 -15.77
N THR A 1084 -34.07 23.35 -16.07
CA THR A 1084 -32.69 23.04 -16.49
C THR A 1084 -32.31 23.65 -17.84
N GLN A 1085 -33.29 23.97 -18.68
CA GLN A 1085 -33.09 24.67 -19.95
C GLN A 1085 -32.81 26.16 -19.74
N ALA A 1086 -33.21 26.73 -18.60
CA ALA A 1086 -32.97 28.13 -18.26
C ALA A 1086 -31.68 28.33 -17.44
N GLU A 1087 -31.46 27.49 -16.43
CA GLU A 1087 -30.24 27.49 -15.62
C GLU A 1087 -29.86 26.06 -15.19
N PRO A 1088 -28.57 25.72 -15.07
CA PRO A 1088 -28.16 24.44 -14.51
C PRO A 1088 -28.69 24.23 -13.09
N VAL A 1089 -29.19 23.02 -12.80
CA VAL A 1089 -29.81 22.70 -11.51
C VAL A 1089 -28.85 21.93 -10.63
N TRP A 1090 -28.66 22.41 -9.40
CA TRP A 1090 -27.94 21.70 -8.36
C TRP A 1090 -28.93 21.12 -7.35
N ALA A 1091 -29.09 19.81 -7.36
CA ALA A 1091 -29.94 19.07 -6.44
C ALA A 1091 -29.11 18.42 -5.32
N ASP A 1092 -29.33 18.88 -4.09
CA ASP A 1092 -28.74 18.28 -2.89
C ASP A 1092 -29.70 17.21 -2.35
N LEU A 1093 -29.34 15.95 -2.61
CA LEU A 1093 -30.06 14.76 -2.14
C LEU A 1093 -29.26 14.05 -1.04
N ASN A 1094 -28.50 14.81 -0.25
CA ASN A 1094 -27.54 14.26 0.71
C ASN A 1094 -28.21 13.73 1.99
N GLY A 1095 -29.36 14.29 2.38
CA GLY A 1095 -30.03 13.88 3.62
C GLY A 1095 -29.48 14.52 4.89
N GLY A 1096 -28.83 15.69 4.77
CA GLY A 1096 -28.38 16.50 5.91
C GLY A 1096 -26.98 16.15 6.46
N PHE A 1097 -26.24 15.24 5.82
CA PHE A 1097 -24.90 14.84 6.24
C PHE A 1097 -23.88 16.00 6.28
N GLN A 1098 -24.10 17.05 5.49
CA GLN A 1098 -23.26 18.26 5.49
C GLN A 1098 -23.26 19.00 6.84
N PHE A 1099 -24.23 18.72 7.72
CA PHE A 1099 -24.34 19.35 9.03
C PHE A 1099 -23.69 18.51 10.15
N ILE A 1100 -23.22 17.29 9.87
CA ILE A 1100 -22.48 16.48 10.84
C ILE A 1100 -21.02 16.96 10.86
N PRO A 1101 -20.52 17.47 12.01
CA PRO A 1101 -19.09 17.75 12.15
C PRO A 1101 -18.31 16.43 12.18
N ASP A 1102 -17.17 16.38 11.50
CA ASP A 1102 -16.24 15.24 11.48
C ASP A 1102 -16.91 13.89 11.21
N LEU A 1103 -17.65 13.81 10.10
CA LEU A 1103 -18.40 12.62 9.67
C LEU A 1103 -17.55 11.33 9.65
N LYS A 1104 -16.26 11.43 9.30
CA LYS A 1104 -15.30 10.32 9.32
C LYS A 1104 -15.18 9.71 10.72
N ASP A 1105 -14.94 10.56 11.73
CA ASP A 1105 -14.74 10.12 13.11
C ASP A 1105 -16.04 9.64 13.75
N ALA A 1106 -17.17 10.26 13.42
CA ALA A 1106 -18.49 9.76 13.83
C ALA A 1106 -18.74 8.34 13.29
N THR A 1107 -18.48 8.12 12.00
CA THR A 1107 -18.63 6.81 11.35
C THR A 1107 -17.66 5.77 11.91
N ALA A 1108 -16.39 6.16 12.13
CA ALA A 1108 -15.37 5.28 12.71
C ALA A 1108 -15.72 4.84 14.13
N ARG A 1109 -16.19 5.77 14.99
CA ARG A 1109 -16.64 5.45 16.36
C ARG A 1109 -17.83 4.50 16.38
N LEU A 1110 -18.84 4.73 15.53
CA LEU A 1110 -19.99 3.83 15.42
C LEU A 1110 -19.57 2.43 14.98
N ARG A 1111 -18.68 2.34 13.97
CA ARG A 1111 -18.15 1.05 13.51
C ARG A 1111 -17.34 0.35 14.60
N ALA A 1112 -16.49 1.07 15.32
CA ALA A 1112 -15.70 0.54 16.42
C ALA A 1112 -16.61 -0.02 17.53
N SER A 1113 -17.64 0.73 17.93
CA SER A 1113 -18.60 0.30 18.95
C SER A 1113 -19.38 -0.96 18.55
N ILE A 1114 -19.84 -1.05 17.30
CA ILE A 1114 -20.54 -2.25 16.80
C ILE A 1114 -19.60 -3.46 16.78
N ARG A 1115 -18.36 -3.27 16.31
CA ARG A 1115 -17.35 -4.34 16.28
C ARG A 1115 -16.96 -4.78 17.68
N GLU A 1116 -16.70 -3.85 18.58
CA GLU A 1116 -16.39 -4.14 19.98
C GLU A 1116 -17.52 -4.94 20.65
N SER A 1117 -18.78 -4.53 20.46
CA SER A 1117 -19.93 -5.29 20.96
C SER A 1117 -20.02 -6.70 20.37
N SER A 1118 -19.75 -6.85 19.08
CA SER A 1118 -19.67 -8.15 18.39
C SER A 1118 -18.56 -9.03 18.94
N GLU A 1119 -17.34 -8.52 19.05
CA GLU A 1119 -16.16 -9.24 19.55
C GLU A 1119 -16.35 -9.66 21.01
N VAL A 1120 -16.85 -8.76 21.88
CA VAL A 1120 -17.13 -9.08 23.28
C VAL A 1120 -18.19 -10.18 23.38
N LYS A 1121 -19.30 -10.09 22.64
CA LYS A 1121 -20.33 -11.14 22.67
C LYS A 1121 -19.83 -12.47 22.10
N LYS A 1122 -19.02 -12.45 21.03
CA LYS A 1122 -18.39 -13.67 20.50
C LYS A 1122 -17.45 -14.31 21.51
N ALA A 1123 -16.63 -13.51 22.18
CA ALA A 1123 -15.72 -13.99 23.22
C ALA A 1123 -16.51 -14.60 24.39
N VAL A 1124 -17.54 -13.92 24.89
CA VAL A 1124 -18.41 -14.43 25.97
C VAL A 1124 -19.15 -15.70 25.55
N ALA A 1125 -19.67 -15.77 24.32
CA ALA A 1125 -20.36 -16.95 23.81
C ALA A 1125 -19.40 -18.15 23.64
N ALA A 1126 -18.18 -17.91 23.14
CA ALA A 1126 -17.15 -18.92 23.02
C ALA A 1126 -16.70 -19.44 24.40
N ASP A 1127 -16.48 -18.54 25.36
CA ASP A 1127 -16.10 -18.88 26.73
C ASP A 1127 -17.21 -19.68 27.43
N SER A 1128 -18.46 -19.23 27.33
CA SER A 1128 -19.64 -19.94 27.86
C SER A 1128 -19.79 -21.33 27.25
N ALA A 1129 -19.49 -21.50 25.95
CA ALA A 1129 -19.52 -22.79 25.29
C ALA A 1129 -18.38 -23.71 25.76
N MET A 1130 -17.18 -23.16 26.00
CA MET A 1130 -16.05 -23.90 26.56
C MET A 1130 -16.29 -24.31 28.01
N ASP A 1131 -16.82 -23.42 28.83
CA ASP A 1131 -17.19 -23.68 30.23
C ASP A 1131 -18.30 -24.75 30.31
N PHE A 1132 -19.35 -24.62 29.49
CA PHE A 1132 -20.40 -25.64 29.39
C PHE A 1132 -19.83 -27.00 28.95
N LYS A 1133 -18.89 -27.02 28.01
CA LYS A 1133 -18.21 -28.24 27.58
C LYS A 1133 -17.35 -28.85 28.69
N ALA A 1134 -16.69 -28.04 29.50
CA ALA A 1134 -15.91 -28.50 30.64
C ALA A 1134 -16.81 -29.10 31.74
N VAL A 1135 -17.97 -28.50 32.00
CA VAL A 1135 -18.92 -28.95 33.03
C VAL A 1135 -19.76 -30.16 32.58
N ALA A 1136 -20.31 -30.14 31.37
CA ALA A 1136 -21.28 -31.14 30.89
C ALA A 1136 -20.65 -32.24 30.01
N GLY A 1137 -19.35 -32.12 29.68
CA GLY A 1137 -18.63 -33.06 28.83
C GLY A 1137 -19.08 -33.05 27.35
N PRO A 1138 -18.46 -33.90 26.50
CA PRO A 1138 -18.73 -33.94 25.06
C PRO A 1138 -20.16 -34.36 24.69
N THR A 1139 -20.84 -35.11 25.57
CA THR A 1139 -22.22 -35.59 25.40
C THR A 1139 -23.25 -34.49 25.67
N GLY A 1140 -23.00 -33.59 26.63
CA GLY A 1140 -23.84 -32.42 26.89
C GLY A 1140 -23.78 -31.39 25.76
N GLU A 1141 -22.59 -31.18 25.16
CA GLU A 1141 -22.38 -30.27 24.02
C GLU A 1141 -23.22 -30.69 22.79
N ARG A 1142 -23.36 -32.00 22.53
CA ARG A 1142 -24.18 -32.51 21.42
C ARG A 1142 -25.68 -32.23 21.61
N MET A 1143 -26.20 -32.33 22.83
CA MET A 1143 -27.61 -32.03 23.10
C MET A 1143 -27.90 -30.52 23.11
N HIS A 1144 -26.92 -29.69 23.50
CA HIS A 1144 -27.06 -28.22 23.48
C HIS A 1144 -26.96 -27.63 22.06
N ARG A 1145 -26.19 -28.25 21.14
CA ARG A 1145 -26.15 -27.82 19.72
C ARG A 1145 -27.34 -28.28 18.88
N SER A 1146 -28.12 -29.26 19.36
CA SER A 1146 -29.31 -29.79 18.66
C SER A 1146 -30.62 -29.08 19.01
N ARG A 1147 -30.59 -28.15 19.97
CA ARG A 1147 -31.67 -27.22 20.32
C ARG A 1147 -31.31 -25.83 19.83
#